data_AF-A0A971T1R3-F1
#
_entry.id   AF-A0A971T1R3-F1
#
_cell.length_a   1.000
_cell.length_b   1.000
_cell.length_c   1.000
_cell.angle_alpha   90.00
_cell.angle_beta   90.00
_cell.angle_gamma   90.00
#
_symmetry.space_group_name_H-M   'P 1'
#
loop_
_entity.id
_entity.type
_entity.pdbx_description
1 polymer ?
#
loop_
_entity_poly.entity_id
_entity_poly.type
_entity_poly.pdbx_seq_one_letter_code
_entity_poly.pdbx_strand_id
1 'polypeptide(L)'
;MELGKTYYGGVLCRIAMGVILSLLMGLSGWADGPVYNLPLEEPESTMHPMETPQSYTLPFDPGAYSFLIYDCGGDFSQNRIQEAMTHIGITQFTVCSAASPISLNLLQSHDILIVGWAHNGDKSGLDPNAIEDGITGRVILSGHDSDFHTVVPVAHDAAATLFIQKIDYILKGGSTGLLVCADIDNTFEQWLPESWGIVATNAGGEVVHEFTDEGLASGVYENLLPGMLSYWTAAYHNVFTEWGEEFVSFELGGSSETDVITIARPDTHGVYLIKTDNRDPNTCVVPNDEIVYTIHYSRMPESVTDLEGVVLVDILPPGVDFLYELFDESAYSDIDPNNIWEYLNDPNFVWPTFNYGAYDPITHTITWPLGHLAPGDSGSVSFVVQVNYKAEPNGTLTNIAELRDDMTVLARTRIQTPVCCWTNGRIYVDQFATGANTGTSWENAYIDLQSALARAANGCGEEIWVAAGWYCPGTHPTYTFKIPDGVSVYGGFAGWETFLEQRTLNAYPSILSGYISEMLRNETVVTMGHETLLDGFTVRDSSLERGQGILAEDVDFSLENCVVKTNFRYGVRALNSNVSIKWCVIDNNGFDGIYHDGNNVKAIIIKNSLILNNGQNGVYARLSTPQILNSQINFNGSEDVASSYGLYLFYPQAGTMIQNNTLAYNANQGIRVTDPNSPVEIRNCILWGNKLADGQDQMTGNVVAFYSCVYDPNDPYQTIPDLIWNNISCDPEFAYDGDPNMIIFRLIPGSPCIDRGDPSLSYEGQLDIDALPRVMGLNVDMGASEFNPDCSDVYNPWDFNADGLVNLYEFAKFSRAWLAHDPNDPAITDPNHLDHWYRTDPNSPGYVTDAQKAAWYPDGPLLNVIAFGDSEYRIDLADLMVFIEYSPWLWSACWRTDIWHQQAMGMMLTQPEIGGQELLAVESQESIAVAEEASPEEERETILGLLEQIDVFIDVGGDDAEAWTELKYLLELNLIELESTINQSEMY
;
A
#
# COMPACT_ATOMS: atom_id res chain seq x y z
N MET A 1 29.87 2.77 -43.59
CA MET A 1 30.23 1.50 -44.26
C MET A 1 30.68 0.53 -43.19
N GLU A 2 30.03 -0.58 -42.86
CA GLU A 2 28.76 -1.25 -43.21
C GLU A 2 28.48 -2.14 -41.98
N LEU A 3 27.45 -1.86 -41.17
CA LEU A 3 26.03 -2.25 -41.26
C LEU A 3 25.69 -3.34 -40.23
N GLY A 4 24.97 -2.92 -39.19
CA GLY A 4 24.18 -3.78 -38.32
C GLY A 4 22.69 -3.76 -38.68
N LYS A 5 21.89 -4.25 -37.71
CA LYS A 5 20.43 -4.47 -37.65
C LYS A 5 20.02 -5.90 -38.09
N THR A 6 19.18 -6.66 -37.38
CA THR A 6 18.03 -6.27 -36.55
C THR A 6 17.56 -7.39 -35.60
N TYR A 7 16.78 -6.97 -34.60
CA TYR A 7 16.01 -7.64 -33.54
C TYR A 7 14.85 -8.58 -33.99
N TYR A 8 14.28 -9.28 -32.99
CA TYR A 8 12.87 -9.72 -32.75
C TYR A 8 12.45 -11.22 -32.85
N GLY A 9 11.66 -11.63 -31.84
CA GLY A 9 10.75 -12.80 -31.80
C GLY A 9 11.04 -13.73 -30.61
N GLY A 10 10.16 -14.09 -29.68
CA GLY A 10 8.70 -14.04 -29.60
C GLY A 10 8.16 -15.35 -29.01
N VAL A 11 7.26 -15.23 -28.02
CA VAL A 11 6.06 -16.06 -27.77
C VAL A 11 6.15 -17.41 -27.02
N LEU A 12 5.44 -17.36 -25.89
CA LEU A 12 4.72 -18.35 -25.11
C LEU A 12 3.74 -19.28 -25.88
N CYS A 13 3.83 -20.59 -25.56
CA CYS A 13 2.74 -21.40 -24.98
C CYS A 13 1.72 -22.21 -25.84
N ARG A 14 1.31 -23.33 -25.21
CA ARG A 14 0.06 -24.15 -25.30
C ARG A 14 0.10 -25.40 -26.19
N ILE A 15 0.16 -26.62 -25.64
CA ILE A 15 -0.88 -27.41 -24.94
C ILE A 15 -1.97 -27.93 -25.91
N ALA A 16 -1.97 -29.26 -26.16
CA ALA A 16 -3.05 -30.20 -25.81
C ALA A 16 -3.04 -31.49 -26.67
N MET A 17 -3.10 -32.64 -25.97
CA MET A 17 -3.76 -33.92 -26.32
C MET A 17 -3.42 -34.60 -27.68
N GLY A 18 -3.17 -35.90 -27.80
CA GLY A 18 -3.35 -37.02 -26.90
C GLY A 18 -3.39 -38.33 -27.71
N VAL A 19 -3.10 -39.43 -27.02
CA VAL A 19 -3.54 -40.81 -27.28
C VAL A 19 -2.88 -41.57 -28.44
N ILE A 20 -2.11 -42.60 -28.05
CA ILE A 20 -2.15 -44.02 -28.46
C ILE A 20 -0.92 -44.62 -27.76
N LEU A 21 -1.04 -45.18 -26.55
CA LEU A 21 -1.23 -46.63 -26.40
C LEU A 21 -1.58 -46.98 -24.93
N SER A 22 -2.52 -46.22 -24.36
CA SER A 22 -3.21 -46.60 -23.13
C SER A 22 -4.69 -46.64 -23.44
N LEU A 23 -5.18 -47.85 -23.71
CA LEU A 23 -6.52 -48.37 -23.39
C LEU A 23 -6.82 -49.50 -24.36
N LEU A 24 -6.75 -50.73 -23.85
CA LEU A 24 -7.89 -51.65 -23.89
C LEU A 24 -7.50 -52.95 -23.16
N MET A 25 -7.93 -52.98 -21.89
CA MET A 25 -8.65 -54.09 -21.27
C MET A 25 -7.97 -55.46 -21.05
N GLY A 26 -8.26 -56.00 -19.87
CA GLY A 26 -8.53 -57.42 -19.67
C GLY A 26 -7.52 -58.08 -18.74
N LEU A 27 -7.85 -58.25 -17.46
CA LEU A 27 -8.56 -59.43 -16.94
C LEU A 27 -7.84 -60.77 -17.23
N SER A 28 -7.11 -61.26 -16.23
CA SER A 28 -6.94 -62.68 -15.83
C SER A 28 -5.73 -62.72 -14.88
N GLY A 29 -5.77 -63.26 -13.66
CA GLY A 29 -6.43 -64.48 -13.25
C GLY A 29 -5.39 -65.60 -13.13
N TRP A 30 -5.09 -65.97 -11.88
CA TRP A 30 -4.77 -67.31 -11.35
C TRP A 30 -3.36 -67.92 -11.51
N ALA A 31 -2.80 -68.40 -10.39
CA ALA A 31 -2.64 -69.84 -10.04
C ALA A 31 -1.85 -69.95 -8.71
N ASP A 32 -2.48 -70.37 -7.60
CA ASP A 32 -2.47 -71.74 -7.00
C ASP A 32 -1.09 -72.19 -6.48
N GLY A 33 -0.84 -72.60 -5.23
CA GLY A 33 -1.59 -72.99 -4.00
C GLY A 33 -0.53 -73.52 -2.98
N PRO A 34 -0.85 -74.26 -1.87
CA PRO A 34 -2.15 -74.69 -1.38
C PRO A 34 -2.49 -74.30 0.08
N VAL A 35 -3.77 -74.00 0.24
CA VAL A 35 -4.73 -74.34 1.31
C VAL A 35 -4.24 -75.23 2.48
N TYR A 36 -4.42 -74.72 3.70
CA TYR A 36 -4.97 -75.51 4.82
C TYR A 36 -6.28 -74.86 5.28
N ASN A 37 -7.32 -75.69 5.34
CA ASN A 37 -8.70 -75.32 5.63
C ASN A 37 -9.10 -76.02 6.93
N LEU A 38 -9.37 -75.30 8.01
CA LEU A 38 -10.24 -75.71 9.12
C LEU A 38 -10.86 -74.46 9.79
N PRO A 39 -12.07 -74.58 10.37
CA PRO A 39 -13.19 -73.66 10.12
C PRO A 39 -13.35 -72.52 11.14
N LEU A 40 -14.15 -71.53 10.73
CA LEU A 40 -14.71 -70.43 11.52
C LEU A 40 -15.35 -70.92 12.83
N GLU A 41 -14.74 -70.54 13.96
CA GLU A 41 -15.44 -70.20 15.19
C GLU A 41 -14.97 -68.80 15.59
N GLU A 42 -15.88 -67.83 15.59
CA GLU A 42 -15.66 -66.59 16.34
C GLU A 42 -15.72 -66.92 17.84
N PRO A 43 -14.78 -66.40 18.65
CA PRO A 43 -15.07 -66.06 20.02
C PRO A 43 -15.01 -64.54 20.17
N GLU A 44 -16.21 -64.00 20.41
CA GLU A 44 -16.54 -62.88 21.29
C GLU A 44 -15.39 -61.98 21.74
N SER A 45 -15.57 -60.69 21.45
CA SER A 45 -14.89 -59.56 22.05
C SER A 45 -14.73 -59.71 23.56
N THR A 46 -13.53 -60.06 24.03
CA THR A 46 -13.08 -59.58 25.32
C THR A 46 -12.50 -58.19 25.10
N MET A 47 -13.37 -57.17 25.18
CA MET A 47 -12.94 -55.83 25.53
C MET A 47 -12.13 -55.96 26.81
N HIS A 48 -10.81 -55.73 26.73
CA HIS A 48 -10.11 -55.24 27.89
C HIS A 48 -10.82 -53.95 28.30
N PRO A 49 -11.24 -53.79 29.56
CA PRO A 49 -11.84 -52.54 29.99
C PRO A 49 -10.83 -51.44 29.68
N MET A 50 -11.29 -50.36 29.03
CA MET A 50 -10.56 -49.10 29.00
C MET A 50 -10.13 -48.82 30.43
N GLU A 51 -8.82 -48.89 30.68
CA GLU A 51 -8.27 -48.39 31.93
C GLU A 51 -8.75 -46.95 32.06
N THR A 52 -9.21 -46.62 33.27
CA THR A 52 -9.53 -45.25 33.68
C THR A 52 -8.44 -44.29 33.16
N PRO A 53 -8.79 -43.13 32.57
CA PRO A 53 -7.76 -42.18 32.12
C PRO A 53 -6.84 -41.89 33.30
N GLN A 54 -5.56 -42.28 33.19
CA GLN A 54 -4.56 -41.87 34.16
C GLN A 54 -4.55 -40.34 34.15
N SER A 55 -4.78 -39.72 35.31
CA SER A 55 -4.56 -38.29 35.47
C SER A 55 -3.12 -38.08 35.90
N TYR A 56 -2.29 -37.53 35.02
CA TYR A 56 -0.98 -37.06 35.40
C TYR A 56 -1.11 -35.80 36.26
N THR A 57 -0.30 -35.69 37.31
CA THR A 57 -0.22 -34.45 38.10
C THR A 57 0.86 -33.58 37.48
N LEU A 58 0.48 -32.40 36.99
CA LEU A 58 1.43 -31.44 36.43
C LEU A 58 2.12 -30.67 37.57
N PRO A 59 3.46 -30.50 37.53
CA PRO A 59 4.21 -29.70 38.51
C PRO A 59 4.04 -28.18 38.31
N PHE A 60 3.29 -27.77 37.29
CA PHE A 60 2.94 -26.39 36.94
C PHE A 60 1.42 -26.28 36.69
N ASP A 61 0.89 -25.06 36.74
CA ASP A 61 -0.49 -24.78 36.33
C ASP A 61 -0.55 -24.61 34.80
N PRO A 62 -1.19 -25.53 34.05
CA PRO A 62 -1.29 -25.40 32.60
C PRO A 62 -2.18 -24.23 32.17
N GLY A 63 -3.04 -23.70 33.04
CA GLY A 63 -3.86 -22.52 32.75
C GLY A 63 -3.11 -21.19 32.84
N ALA A 64 -1.90 -21.20 33.40
CA ALA A 64 -1.05 -20.02 33.53
C ALA A 64 -0.21 -19.74 32.27
N TYR A 65 -0.27 -20.63 31.26
CA TYR A 65 0.56 -20.55 30.06
C TYR A 65 -0.28 -20.81 28.81
N SER A 66 0.08 -20.13 27.73
CA SER A 66 -0.48 -20.29 26.40
C SER A 66 0.41 -21.21 25.56
N PHE A 67 -0.16 -22.34 25.13
CA PHE A 67 0.56 -23.38 24.39
C PHE A 67 0.24 -23.27 22.89
N LEU A 68 1.27 -23.08 22.08
CA LEU A 68 1.24 -23.22 20.63
C LEU A 68 1.84 -24.58 20.28
N ILE A 69 1.18 -25.39 19.46
CA ILE A 69 1.72 -26.66 19.00
C ILE A 69 1.76 -26.71 17.48
N TYR A 70 2.85 -27.22 16.93
CA TYR A 70 2.98 -27.48 15.50
C TYR A 70 2.86 -28.98 15.23
N ASP A 71 1.82 -29.35 14.48
CA ASP A 71 1.57 -30.71 14.06
C ASP A 71 2.18 -30.97 12.68
N CYS A 72 3.27 -31.74 12.67
CA CYS A 72 4.00 -32.09 11.46
C CYS A 72 3.29 -33.19 10.61
N GLY A 73 2.26 -33.89 11.10
CA GLY A 73 1.70 -35.05 10.40
C GLY A 73 2.68 -36.24 10.33
N GLY A 74 2.73 -36.98 9.22
CA GLY A 74 3.70 -38.07 8.97
C GLY A 74 3.11 -39.48 8.74
N ASP A 75 3.98 -40.45 8.41
CA ASP A 75 3.61 -41.81 7.97
C ASP A 75 2.84 -42.63 9.04
N PHE A 76 2.94 -42.25 10.31
CA PHE A 76 2.34 -42.95 11.46
C PHE A 76 1.48 -42.04 12.36
N SER A 77 1.23 -40.79 11.97
CA SER A 77 0.71 -39.73 12.85
C SER A 77 -0.10 -38.64 12.14
N GLN A 78 -1.40 -38.57 12.41
CA GLN A 78 -2.17 -37.32 12.33
C GLN A 78 -2.58 -36.98 13.76
N ASN A 79 -2.38 -35.75 14.22
CA ASN A 79 -2.82 -35.26 15.55
C ASN A 79 -2.10 -35.86 16.77
N ARG A 80 -0.95 -36.54 16.62
CA ARG A 80 -0.27 -37.21 17.75
C ARG A 80 0.13 -36.27 18.88
N ILE A 81 0.70 -35.13 18.54
CA ILE A 81 1.08 -34.12 19.53
C ILE A 81 -0.14 -33.59 20.29
N GLN A 82 -1.29 -33.46 19.61
CA GLN A 82 -2.56 -33.05 20.23
C GLN A 82 -3.07 -34.13 21.22
N GLU A 83 -2.98 -35.41 20.82
CA GLU A 83 -3.33 -36.54 21.67
C GLU A 83 -2.44 -36.61 22.91
N ALA A 84 -1.12 -36.43 22.74
CA ALA A 84 -0.15 -36.43 23.84
C ALA A 84 -0.41 -35.29 24.85
N MET A 85 -0.62 -34.06 24.34
CA MET A 85 -0.97 -32.89 25.18
C MET A 85 -2.24 -33.15 25.99
N THR A 86 -3.28 -33.67 25.34
CA THR A 86 -4.53 -34.02 26.01
C THR A 86 -4.34 -35.13 27.04
N HIS A 87 -3.51 -36.13 26.73
CA HIS A 87 -3.23 -37.29 27.59
C HIS A 87 -2.54 -36.88 28.90
N ILE A 88 -1.61 -35.92 28.86
CA ILE A 88 -0.94 -35.39 30.06
C ILE A 88 -1.77 -34.34 30.82
N GLY A 89 -2.97 -34.01 30.36
CA GLY A 89 -3.90 -33.09 31.03
C GLY A 89 -3.83 -31.64 30.56
N ILE A 90 -3.12 -31.32 29.47
CA ILE A 90 -3.11 -29.99 28.85
C ILE A 90 -4.15 -29.98 27.74
N THR A 91 -5.22 -29.21 27.92
CA THR A 91 -6.41 -29.23 27.02
C THR A 91 -6.69 -27.89 26.33
N GLN A 92 -5.88 -26.86 26.61
CA GLN A 92 -5.97 -25.54 25.98
C GLN A 92 -4.65 -25.28 25.24
N PHE A 93 -4.70 -25.34 23.92
CA PHE A 93 -3.55 -25.08 23.03
C PHE A 93 -4.03 -24.68 21.64
N THR A 94 -3.21 -23.91 20.93
CA THR A 94 -3.43 -23.51 19.53
C THR A 94 -2.63 -24.43 18.62
N VAL A 95 -3.24 -24.90 17.51
CA VAL A 95 -2.61 -25.86 16.58
C VAL A 95 -2.20 -25.19 15.28
N CYS A 96 -0.95 -25.36 14.88
CA CYS A 96 -0.39 -24.99 13.57
C CYS A 96 0.01 -26.24 12.77
N SER A 97 0.13 -26.09 11.46
CA SER A 97 0.58 -27.13 10.52
C SER A 97 1.08 -26.49 9.22
N ALA A 98 1.51 -27.27 8.24
CA ALA A 98 1.88 -26.73 6.92
C ALA A 98 0.74 -25.94 6.22
N ALA A 99 -0.53 -26.32 6.45
CA ALA A 99 -1.69 -25.61 5.90
C ALA A 99 -2.07 -24.34 6.70
N SER A 100 -1.57 -24.21 7.93
CA SER A 100 -1.78 -23.06 8.80
C SER A 100 -0.45 -22.76 9.49
N PRO A 101 0.48 -22.12 8.77
CA PRO A 101 1.86 -21.96 9.21
C PRO A 101 1.96 -21.11 10.48
N ILE A 102 3.06 -21.27 11.20
CA ILE A 102 3.41 -20.37 12.29
C ILE A 102 3.61 -18.96 11.73
N SER A 103 3.20 -17.96 12.50
CA SER A 103 3.46 -16.54 12.21
C SER A 103 4.10 -15.87 13.41
N LEU A 104 4.77 -14.74 13.17
CA LEU A 104 5.36 -13.92 14.22
C LEU A 104 4.35 -13.55 15.32
N ASN A 105 3.11 -13.21 14.94
CA ASN A 105 2.03 -12.89 15.89
C ASN A 105 1.66 -14.11 16.76
N LEU A 106 1.57 -15.30 16.17
CA LEU A 106 1.31 -16.53 16.95
C LEU A 106 2.45 -16.83 17.93
N LEU A 107 3.70 -16.63 17.51
CA LEU A 107 4.87 -16.81 18.38
C LEU A 107 4.94 -15.75 19.50
N GLN A 108 4.58 -14.51 19.21
CA GLN A 108 4.58 -13.41 20.20
C GLN A 108 3.41 -13.49 21.18
N SER A 109 2.30 -14.14 20.78
CA SER A 109 1.09 -14.28 21.61
C SER A 109 1.04 -15.55 22.45
N HIS A 110 2.01 -16.47 22.30
CA HIS A 110 2.05 -17.72 23.04
C HIS A 110 3.34 -17.87 23.87
N ASP A 111 3.22 -18.48 25.05
CA ASP A 111 4.33 -18.66 25.99
C ASP A 111 5.28 -19.79 25.58
N ILE A 112 4.73 -20.84 24.94
CA ILE A 112 5.46 -22.05 24.59
C ILE A 112 5.08 -22.52 23.19
N LEU A 113 6.08 -22.82 22.35
CA LEU A 113 5.90 -23.60 21.12
C LEU A 113 6.33 -25.05 21.35
N ILE A 114 5.48 -26.02 21.02
CA ILE A 114 5.82 -27.44 21.02
C ILE A 114 5.68 -28.00 19.61
N VAL A 115 6.80 -28.42 19.01
CA VAL A 115 6.81 -29.05 17.69
C VAL A 115 6.73 -30.57 17.88
N GLY A 116 5.68 -31.19 17.33
CA GLY A 116 5.46 -32.65 17.40
C GLY A 116 6.45 -33.44 16.54
N TRP A 117 6.72 -34.68 16.95
CA TRP A 117 7.61 -35.58 16.21
C TRP A 117 6.89 -36.19 15.00
N ALA A 118 7.61 -36.31 13.88
CA ALA A 118 7.09 -36.96 12.68
C ALA A 118 8.18 -37.45 11.72
N HIS A 119 8.27 -38.77 11.54
CA HIS A 119 8.94 -39.38 10.40
C HIS A 119 8.20 -39.00 9.09
N ASN A 120 8.91 -38.34 8.17
CA ASN A 120 8.38 -37.77 6.92
C ASN A 120 7.25 -36.71 7.09
N GLY A 121 7.10 -36.11 8.28
CA GLY A 121 6.13 -35.03 8.50
C GLY A 121 6.50 -33.70 7.80
N ASP A 122 5.48 -32.94 7.40
CA ASP A 122 5.59 -31.66 6.70
C ASP A 122 5.87 -30.50 7.67
N LYS A 123 7.08 -29.98 7.57
CA LYS A 123 7.62 -28.91 8.40
C LYS A 123 7.63 -27.55 7.69
N SER A 124 7.08 -27.47 6.47
CA SER A 124 7.12 -26.25 5.64
C SER A 124 6.35 -25.05 6.22
N GLY A 125 5.49 -25.28 7.22
CA GLY A 125 4.80 -24.21 7.95
C GLY A 125 5.59 -23.64 9.14
N LEU A 126 6.83 -24.11 9.38
CA LEU A 126 7.76 -23.52 10.33
C LEU A 126 8.64 -22.50 9.57
N ASP A 127 8.35 -21.21 9.72
CA ASP A 127 9.12 -20.14 9.05
C ASP A 127 10.34 -19.74 9.90
N PRO A 128 11.58 -20.00 9.43
CA PRO A 128 12.79 -19.65 10.18
C PRO A 128 12.90 -18.15 10.46
N ASN A 129 12.44 -17.25 9.59
CA ASN A 129 12.51 -15.80 9.86
C ASN A 129 11.53 -15.40 10.97
N ALA A 130 10.31 -15.94 10.94
CA ALA A 130 9.34 -15.71 12.01
C ALA A 130 9.80 -16.30 13.35
N ILE A 131 10.52 -17.42 13.31
CA ILE A 131 11.14 -18.08 14.46
C ILE A 131 12.33 -17.25 14.99
N GLU A 132 13.16 -16.69 14.10
CA GLU A 132 14.24 -15.76 14.43
C GLU A 132 13.72 -14.48 15.12
N ASP A 133 12.69 -13.85 14.53
CA ASP A 133 12.07 -12.62 15.05
C ASP A 133 11.14 -12.87 16.25
N GLY A 134 10.61 -14.09 16.37
CA GLY A 134 9.53 -14.45 17.28
C GLY A 134 9.94 -15.28 18.48
N ILE A 135 11.15 -15.86 18.50
CA ILE A 135 11.68 -16.55 19.68
C ILE A 135 12.06 -15.51 20.73
N THR A 136 11.03 -15.15 21.50
CA THR A 136 11.16 -14.42 22.76
C THR A 136 10.60 -15.24 23.93
N GLY A 137 10.30 -16.53 23.69
CA GLY A 137 9.67 -17.51 24.59
C GLY A 137 10.13 -18.95 24.32
N ARG A 138 9.62 -19.89 25.10
CA ARG A 138 10.14 -21.25 25.30
C ARG A 138 9.77 -22.22 24.16
N VAL A 139 10.71 -22.86 23.47
CA VAL A 139 10.42 -23.87 22.43
C VAL A 139 10.82 -25.28 22.89
N ILE A 140 9.92 -26.25 22.73
CA ILE A 140 10.16 -27.69 22.92
C ILE A 140 10.08 -28.38 21.57
N LEU A 141 11.15 -29.05 21.17
CA LEU A 141 11.12 -30.02 20.09
C LEU A 141 10.92 -31.38 20.73
N SER A 142 9.71 -31.93 20.61
CA SER A 142 9.27 -33.06 21.46
C SER A 142 10.28 -34.21 21.42
N GLY A 143 10.69 -34.61 20.22
CA GLY A 143 11.83 -35.46 19.93
C GLY A 143 11.82 -36.86 20.56
N HIS A 144 12.63 -37.77 19.99
CA HIS A 144 12.88 -39.12 20.52
C HIS A 144 11.58 -39.88 20.88
N ASP A 145 10.55 -39.71 20.03
CA ASP A 145 9.24 -40.37 20.10
C ASP A 145 8.43 -40.15 21.40
N SER A 146 8.78 -39.17 22.24
CA SER A 146 8.11 -39.00 23.54
C SER A 146 6.62 -38.65 23.44
N ASP A 147 6.21 -37.81 22.49
CA ASP A 147 4.80 -37.53 22.19
C ASP A 147 4.10 -38.74 21.55
N PHE A 148 4.82 -39.54 20.76
CA PHE A 148 4.31 -40.78 20.18
C PHE A 148 4.06 -41.86 21.25
N HIS A 149 5.02 -42.14 22.13
CA HIS A 149 4.89 -43.17 23.16
C HIS A 149 4.08 -42.74 24.38
N THR A 150 3.82 -41.44 24.55
CA THR A 150 2.81 -40.95 25.50
C THR A 150 1.44 -41.56 25.20
N VAL A 151 1.18 -41.93 23.94
CA VAL A 151 -0.13 -42.45 23.49
C VAL A 151 -0.10 -43.90 22.97
N VAL A 152 1.07 -44.54 22.79
CA VAL A 152 1.20 -45.93 22.26
C VAL A 152 1.61 -46.97 23.34
N PRO A 153 0.88 -48.11 23.52
CA PRO A 153 0.79 -48.91 24.77
C PRO A 153 2.07 -49.50 25.40
N VAL A 154 3.24 -49.38 24.77
CA VAL A 154 4.42 -50.16 25.14
C VAL A 154 5.34 -49.41 26.14
N ALA A 155 5.13 -48.10 26.38
CA ALA A 155 5.96 -47.29 27.30
C ALA A 155 5.29 -46.01 27.89
N HIS A 156 3.96 -45.98 28.03
CA HIS A 156 3.15 -44.78 28.39
C HIS A 156 3.69 -43.93 29.55
N ASP A 157 3.91 -44.54 30.72
CA ASP A 157 4.17 -43.78 31.95
C ASP A 157 5.51 -43.04 31.93
N ALA A 158 6.56 -43.66 31.40
CA ALA A 158 7.89 -43.06 31.31
C ALA A 158 7.93 -41.96 30.23
N ALA A 159 7.26 -42.17 29.10
CA ALA A 159 7.13 -41.18 28.03
C ALA A 159 6.39 -39.93 28.50
N ALA A 160 5.23 -40.12 29.14
CA ALA A 160 4.42 -39.04 29.68
C ALA A 160 5.15 -38.28 30.79
N THR A 161 5.84 -38.99 31.68
CA THR A 161 6.64 -38.36 32.75
C THR A 161 7.78 -37.53 32.19
N LEU A 162 8.53 -38.05 31.21
CA LEU A 162 9.60 -37.32 30.55
C LEU A 162 9.05 -36.10 29.79
N PHE A 163 7.91 -36.23 29.12
CA PHE A 163 7.27 -35.12 28.41
C PHE A 163 6.82 -34.02 29.37
N ILE A 164 6.24 -34.36 30.52
CA ILE A 164 5.90 -33.41 31.60
C ILE A 164 7.14 -32.73 32.17
N GLN A 165 8.21 -33.49 32.43
CA GLN A 165 9.48 -32.96 32.94
C GLN A 165 10.11 -31.98 31.95
N LYS A 166 10.04 -32.24 30.65
CA LYS A 166 10.50 -31.31 29.60
C LYS A 166 9.74 -29.99 29.64
N ILE A 167 8.41 -30.04 29.77
CA ILE A 167 7.58 -28.84 29.86
C ILE A 167 7.88 -28.07 31.15
N ASP A 168 7.92 -28.75 32.30
CA ASP A 168 8.21 -28.14 33.61
C ASP A 168 9.60 -27.49 33.66
N TYR A 169 10.59 -28.15 33.07
CA TYR A 169 11.97 -27.67 33.01
C TYR A 169 12.06 -26.34 32.27
N ILE A 170 11.47 -26.28 31.09
CA ILE A 170 11.41 -25.07 30.28
C ILE A 170 10.59 -23.99 31.01
N LEU A 171 9.50 -24.38 31.69
CA LEU A 171 8.64 -23.47 32.44
C LEU A 171 9.29 -22.84 33.67
N LYS A 172 10.30 -23.50 34.26
CA LYS A 172 11.08 -22.98 35.39
C LYS A 172 12.23 -22.05 34.99
N GLY A 173 12.34 -21.72 33.71
CA GLY A 173 13.43 -20.89 33.18
C GLY A 173 14.72 -21.66 32.93
N GLY A 174 14.63 -22.98 32.72
CA GLY A 174 15.76 -23.87 32.46
C GLY A 174 16.45 -23.69 31.10
N SER A 175 16.10 -22.66 30.33
CA SER A 175 16.86 -22.04 29.24
C SER A 175 15.86 -21.14 28.52
N THR A 176 16.27 -19.94 28.17
CA THR A 176 15.49 -19.04 27.32
C THR A 176 15.53 -19.58 25.90
N GLY A 177 14.67 -20.55 25.60
CA GLY A 177 14.05 -20.59 24.28
C GLY A 177 14.08 -21.89 23.49
N LEU A 178 14.93 -22.89 23.78
CA LEU A 178 14.95 -24.11 22.94
C LEU A 178 15.44 -25.37 23.68
N LEU A 179 14.58 -26.40 23.73
CA LEU A 179 14.93 -27.77 24.12
C LEU A 179 14.82 -28.67 22.90
N VAL A 180 15.95 -29.20 22.44
CA VAL A 180 16.05 -30.08 21.27
C VAL A 180 16.24 -31.52 21.72
N CYS A 181 15.34 -32.40 21.29
CA CYS A 181 15.52 -33.84 21.33
C CYS A 181 15.50 -34.33 19.87
N ALA A 182 16.63 -34.81 19.35
CA ALA A 182 16.74 -35.28 17.96
C ALA A 182 17.11 -36.76 17.92
N ASP A 183 16.73 -37.43 16.82
CA ASP A 183 17.10 -38.80 16.49
C ASP A 183 18.02 -38.78 15.24
N ILE A 184 18.85 -39.82 15.08
CA ILE A 184 19.86 -39.92 14.02
C ILE A 184 19.26 -39.93 12.60
N ASP A 185 17.99 -40.28 12.45
CA ASP A 185 17.35 -40.47 11.16
C ASP A 185 16.41 -39.32 10.73
N ASN A 186 16.24 -38.28 11.55
CA ASN A 186 15.35 -37.13 11.25
C ASN A 186 15.99 -35.82 11.74
N THR A 187 16.77 -35.17 10.88
CA THR A 187 17.32 -33.84 11.14
C THR A 187 16.22 -32.76 11.02
N PHE A 188 16.28 -31.75 11.87
CA PHE A 188 15.42 -30.56 11.83
C PHE A 188 15.85 -29.56 10.73
N GLU A 189 16.36 -30.06 9.60
CA GLU A 189 16.81 -29.25 8.48
C GLU A 189 15.73 -28.28 7.98
N GLN A 190 16.15 -27.03 7.72
CA GLN A 190 15.46 -25.96 6.98
C GLN A 190 14.52 -25.01 7.74
N TRP A 191 14.33 -25.15 9.06
CA TRP A 191 13.41 -24.25 9.79
C TRP A 191 13.95 -23.67 11.11
N LEU A 192 15.12 -24.10 11.57
CA LEU A 192 15.89 -23.31 12.55
C LEU A 192 16.66 -22.20 11.80
N PRO A 193 16.73 -20.98 12.35
CA PRO A 193 17.46 -19.88 11.71
C PRO A 193 18.93 -20.25 11.46
N GLU A 194 19.35 -20.19 10.19
CA GLU A 194 20.77 -20.42 9.83
C GLU A 194 21.68 -19.38 10.47
N SER A 195 21.16 -18.17 10.67
CA SER A 195 21.84 -17.05 11.34
C SER A 195 22.29 -17.38 12.75
N TRP A 196 21.70 -18.38 13.40
CA TRP A 196 22.13 -18.81 14.73
C TRP A 196 23.45 -19.61 14.68
N GLY A 197 23.84 -20.18 13.55
CA GLY A 197 25.04 -21.04 13.46
C GLY A 197 24.76 -22.52 13.76
N ILE A 198 23.47 -22.90 13.74
CA ILE A 198 23.00 -24.29 13.75
C ILE A 198 23.00 -24.79 12.30
N VAL A 199 23.82 -25.81 11.99
CA VAL A 199 23.81 -26.44 10.66
C VAL A 199 23.59 -27.94 10.84
N ALA A 200 22.74 -28.51 10.02
CA ALA A 200 22.58 -29.95 9.98
C ALA A 200 23.74 -30.60 9.22
N THR A 201 24.19 -31.75 9.72
CA THR A 201 25.21 -32.53 9.02
C THR A 201 24.56 -33.70 8.28
N ASN A 202 25.13 -34.05 7.11
CA ASN A 202 24.73 -35.20 6.29
C ASN A 202 24.84 -36.58 7.00
N ALA A 203 25.17 -36.61 8.30
CA ALA A 203 25.35 -37.80 9.12
C ALA A 203 24.23 -37.97 10.17
N GLY A 204 23.09 -37.28 10.02
CA GLY A 204 21.92 -37.52 10.85
C GLY A 204 21.90 -36.78 12.18
N GLY A 205 22.61 -35.65 12.31
CA GLY A 205 22.56 -34.85 13.53
C GLY A 205 22.73 -33.37 13.22
N GLU A 206 22.04 -32.52 13.99
CA GLU A 206 22.33 -31.10 14.03
C GLU A 206 23.69 -30.88 14.70
N VAL A 207 24.46 -29.91 14.23
CA VAL A 207 25.70 -29.47 14.88
C VAL A 207 25.65 -27.95 14.97
N VAL A 208 25.84 -27.41 16.18
CA VAL A 208 26.16 -25.98 16.32
C VAL A 208 27.61 -25.81 15.93
N HIS A 209 27.86 -25.20 14.77
CA HIS A 209 29.21 -25.02 14.24
C HIS A 209 29.91 -23.81 14.84
N GLU A 210 29.13 -22.80 15.22
CA GLU A 210 29.57 -21.62 15.94
C GLU A 210 28.39 -21.02 16.72
N PHE A 211 28.68 -20.30 17.79
CA PHE A 211 27.70 -19.46 18.46
C PHE A 211 27.80 -18.10 17.77
N THR A 212 26.82 -17.74 16.94
CA THR A 212 26.80 -16.44 16.25
C THR A 212 26.32 -15.33 17.18
N ASP A 213 26.62 -14.08 16.82
CA ASP A 213 26.14 -12.92 17.57
C ASP A 213 24.60 -12.86 17.52
N GLU A 214 23.99 -13.25 16.41
CA GLU A 214 22.53 -13.33 16.21
C GLU A 214 21.89 -14.42 17.10
N GLY A 215 22.52 -15.59 17.24
CA GLY A 215 22.02 -16.63 18.15
C GLY A 215 22.25 -16.30 19.64
N LEU A 216 23.29 -15.53 19.96
CA LEU A 216 23.46 -14.99 21.31
C LEU A 216 22.40 -13.93 21.62
N ALA A 217 22.06 -13.08 20.65
CA ALA A 217 21.04 -12.04 20.78
C ALA A 217 19.61 -12.61 20.90
N SER A 218 19.32 -13.73 20.23
CA SER A 218 18.02 -14.41 20.30
C SER A 218 17.76 -15.16 21.60
N GLY A 219 18.80 -15.39 22.41
CA GLY A 219 18.72 -16.20 23.62
C GLY A 219 18.77 -17.72 23.38
N VAL A 220 18.78 -18.19 22.12
CA VAL A 220 18.77 -19.65 21.81
C VAL A 220 19.96 -20.39 22.43
N TYR A 221 21.08 -19.69 22.64
CA TYR A 221 22.29 -20.22 23.28
C TYR A 221 22.44 -19.88 24.74
N GLU A 222 21.46 -19.23 25.36
CA GLU A 222 21.59 -18.72 26.71
C GLU A 222 21.90 -19.87 27.67
N ASN A 223 23.10 -19.80 28.25
CA ASN A 223 23.68 -20.79 29.17
C ASN A 223 24.14 -22.14 28.55
N LEU A 224 24.30 -22.21 27.24
CA LEU A 224 25.07 -23.26 26.56
C LEU A 224 26.54 -22.83 26.42
N LEU A 225 27.50 -23.70 26.75
CA LEU A 225 28.92 -23.46 26.45
C LEU A 225 29.31 -24.18 25.15
N PRO A 226 30.20 -23.61 24.31
CA PRO A 226 30.70 -24.29 23.10
C PRO A 226 31.27 -25.70 23.35
N GLY A 227 31.81 -25.96 24.55
CA GLY A 227 32.28 -27.27 24.98
C GLY A 227 31.17 -28.29 25.29
N MET A 228 29.96 -27.85 25.67
CA MET A 228 28.82 -28.73 25.98
C MET A 228 28.25 -29.41 24.74
N LEU A 229 28.55 -28.89 23.56
CA LEU A 229 28.12 -29.41 22.26
C LEU A 229 29.25 -30.11 21.49
N SER A 230 30.48 -30.09 22.02
CA SER A 230 31.71 -30.51 21.33
C SER A 230 31.88 -32.02 21.10
N TYR A 231 30.83 -32.82 21.28
CA TYR A 231 30.81 -34.26 20.99
C TYR A 231 29.72 -34.69 20.00
N TRP A 232 29.00 -33.74 19.39
CA TRP A 232 27.92 -34.03 18.44
C TRP A 232 28.40 -34.55 17.06
N THR A 233 29.73 -34.59 16.82
CA THR A 233 30.33 -35.03 15.56
C THR A 233 30.33 -36.55 15.32
N ALA A 234 29.83 -37.34 16.26
CA ALA A 234 29.47 -38.73 16.05
C ALA A 234 28.41 -39.09 17.07
N ALA A 235 27.24 -39.54 16.63
CA ALA A 235 26.25 -40.18 17.48
C ALA A 235 26.82 -41.50 18.03
N TYR A 236 27.72 -41.40 19.00
CA TYR A 236 28.07 -42.47 19.93
C TYR A 236 27.45 -42.09 21.27
N HIS A 237 26.52 -42.93 21.71
CA HIS A 237 25.76 -42.81 22.93
C HIS A 237 26.73 -42.71 24.16
N ASN A 238 26.99 -41.50 24.65
CA ASN A 238 27.80 -41.26 25.85
C ASN A 238 26.94 -41.20 27.13
N VAL A 239 27.30 -42.04 28.11
CA VAL A 239 26.65 -42.13 29.42
C VAL A 239 26.99 -40.91 30.30
N PHE A 240 25.99 -40.15 30.74
CA PHE A 240 26.11 -39.26 31.90
C PHE A 240 25.62 -40.00 33.14
N THR A 241 26.50 -40.18 34.14
CA THR A 241 26.23 -41.04 35.31
C THR A 241 25.60 -40.31 36.49
N GLU A 242 25.43 -38.99 36.46
CA GLU A 242 24.85 -38.22 37.57
C GLU A 242 23.93 -37.11 37.05
N TRP A 243 22.74 -37.50 36.62
CA TRP A 243 21.58 -36.61 36.51
C TRP A 243 20.99 -36.49 37.91
N GLY A 244 20.64 -35.29 38.38
CA GLY A 244 19.87 -35.15 39.62
C GLY A 244 18.63 -36.05 39.61
N GLU A 245 18.11 -36.41 40.78
CA GLU A 245 17.04 -37.41 41.00
C GLU A 245 15.69 -37.13 40.28
N GLU A 246 15.62 -36.17 39.36
CA GLU A 246 14.40 -35.51 38.86
C GLU A 246 13.97 -35.89 37.43
N PHE A 247 14.73 -36.65 36.62
CA PHE A 247 14.32 -37.09 35.26
C PHE A 247 14.17 -38.61 35.11
N VAL A 248 13.12 -39.07 34.43
CA VAL A 248 12.86 -40.51 34.18
C VAL A 248 13.48 -40.95 32.84
N SER A 249 14.19 -42.09 32.83
CA SER A 249 14.71 -42.71 31.61
C SER A 249 13.58 -43.33 30.78
N PHE A 250 13.61 -43.11 29.46
CA PHE A 250 12.58 -43.51 28.50
C PHE A 250 13.23 -44.18 27.27
N GLU A 251 12.61 -45.26 26.77
CA GLU A 251 13.15 -46.23 25.78
C GLU A 251 14.46 -46.92 26.21
N LEU A 252 14.41 -48.22 26.53
CA LEU A 252 15.60 -49.05 26.73
C LEU A 252 15.69 -50.05 25.57
N GLY A 253 16.32 -49.62 24.48
CA GLY A 253 16.55 -50.46 23.30
C GLY A 253 17.52 -51.61 23.59
N GLY A 254 17.25 -52.80 23.04
CA GLY A 254 17.95 -54.03 23.39
C GLY A 254 19.46 -54.09 23.06
N SER A 255 20.23 -54.63 24.02
CA SER A 255 21.59 -55.20 23.93
C SER A 255 22.82 -54.28 23.78
N SER A 256 22.68 -52.98 23.97
CA SER A 256 23.78 -52.12 24.43
C SER A 256 23.21 -51.02 25.29
N GLU A 257 23.53 -51.04 26.59
CA GLU A 257 23.04 -50.13 27.65
C GLU A 257 23.52 -48.68 27.47
N THR A 258 23.16 -48.01 26.38
CA THR A 258 23.53 -46.61 26.16
C THR A 258 22.47 -45.95 25.29
N ASP A 259 21.46 -45.34 25.89
CA ASP A 259 20.54 -44.40 25.21
C ASP A 259 20.66 -43.06 25.96
N VAL A 260 20.85 -41.95 25.25
CA VAL A 260 21.27 -40.65 25.82
C VAL A 260 20.29 -39.56 25.42
N ILE A 261 19.65 -38.96 26.41
CA ILE A 261 18.88 -37.72 26.25
C ILE A 261 19.88 -36.57 26.39
N THR A 262 20.01 -35.72 25.36
CA THR A 262 20.78 -34.48 25.48
C THR A 262 19.87 -33.38 26.01
N ILE A 263 20.05 -32.98 27.27
CA ILE A 263 19.39 -31.80 27.85
C ILE A 263 20.47 -30.75 28.04
N ALA A 264 20.36 -29.65 27.31
CA ALA A 264 21.11 -28.43 27.59
C ALA A 264 20.71 -27.94 28.99
N ARG A 265 21.64 -27.96 29.96
CA ARG A 265 21.42 -27.34 31.27
C ARG A 265 22.17 -26.01 31.33
N PRO A 266 21.47 -24.89 31.56
CA PRO A 266 22.09 -23.67 32.01
C PRO A 266 22.91 -23.83 33.27
N ASP A 267 24.13 -23.33 33.24
CA ASP A 267 24.65 -22.68 34.43
C ASP A 267 23.86 -21.37 34.60
N THR A 268 22.74 -21.39 35.33
CA THR A 268 21.99 -20.18 35.70
C THR A 268 22.81 -19.23 36.59
N HIS A 269 24.10 -19.55 36.80
CA HIS A 269 24.92 -19.11 37.92
C HIS A 269 24.12 -19.19 39.22
N GLY A 270 23.13 -20.09 39.32
CA GLY A 270 22.07 -20.15 40.31
C GLY A 270 21.39 -18.84 40.67
N VAL A 271 21.00 -17.99 39.71
CA VAL A 271 20.23 -16.75 39.95
C VAL A 271 18.81 -16.87 39.37
N TYR A 272 17.83 -16.37 40.10
CA TYR A 272 16.46 -16.15 39.67
C TYR A 272 16.17 -14.66 39.60
N LEU A 273 15.50 -14.24 38.53
CA LEU A 273 15.08 -12.86 38.30
C LEU A 273 13.59 -12.85 37.88
N ILE A 274 12.76 -12.12 38.61
CA ILE A 274 11.32 -12.00 38.35
C ILE A 274 10.98 -10.52 38.31
N LYS A 275 10.24 -10.09 37.28
CA LYS A 275 9.71 -8.74 37.19
C LYS A 275 8.19 -8.75 37.23
N THR A 276 7.62 -7.87 38.02
CA THR A 276 6.18 -7.65 38.17
C THR A 276 5.84 -6.17 38.05
N ASP A 277 4.57 -5.86 37.86
CA ASP A 277 4.03 -4.51 37.97
C ASP A 277 2.81 -4.51 38.91
N ASN A 278 2.25 -3.32 39.17
CA ASN A 278 1.06 -3.14 39.99
C ASN A 278 -0.25 -3.10 39.18
N ARG A 279 -0.23 -3.46 37.89
CA ARG A 279 -1.38 -3.35 37.00
C ARG A 279 -2.12 -4.69 36.93
N ASP A 280 -3.43 -4.62 36.69
CA ASP A 280 -4.22 -5.81 36.37
C ASP A 280 -3.91 -6.19 34.91
N PRO A 281 -3.47 -7.43 34.61
CA PRO A 281 -3.17 -7.87 33.25
C PRO A 281 -4.35 -7.74 32.27
N ASN A 282 -5.59 -7.64 32.78
CA ASN A 282 -6.80 -7.46 31.98
C ASN A 282 -7.16 -5.99 31.72
N THR A 283 -6.36 -5.05 32.22
CA THR A 283 -6.57 -3.62 32.05
C THR A 283 -5.40 -3.00 31.31
N CYS A 284 -5.70 -2.10 30.39
CA CYS A 284 -4.69 -1.35 29.65
C CYS A 284 -4.35 -0.02 30.35
N VAL A 285 -3.21 0.58 30.00
CA VAL A 285 -2.76 1.89 30.48
C VAL A 285 -2.95 2.98 29.43
N VAL A 286 -3.04 4.24 29.87
CA VAL A 286 -3.06 5.43 29.00
C VAL A 286 -1.98 6.43 29.42
N PRO A 287 -1.61 7.41 28.57
CA PRO A 287 -0.69 8.47 28.98
C PRO A 287 -1.11 9.13 30.29
N ASN A 288 -0.11 9.42 31.13
CA ASN A 288 -0.18 9.90 32.51
C ASN A 288 -0.53 8.84 33.57
N ASP A 289 -0.88 7.60 33.20
CA ASP A 289 -0.96 6.50 34.18
C ASP A 289 0.42 6.21 34.77
N GLU A 290 0.45 5.88 36.07
CA GLU A 290 1.66 5.42 36.74
C GLU A 290 1.70 3.89 36.79
N ILE A 291 2.90 3.33 36.57
CA ILE A 291 3.20 1.91 36.71
C ILE A 291 4.32 1.77 37.74
N VAL A 292 4.10 0.92 38.74
CA VAL A 292 5.13 0.54 39.72
C VAL A 292 5.71 -0.79 39.30
N TYR A 293 6.93 -0.77 38.75
CA TYR A 293 7.66 -1.99 38.46
C TYR A 293 8.38 -2.49 39.71
N THR A 294 8.37 -3.80 39.91
CA THR A 294 9.14 -4.47 40.97
C THR A 294 9.97 -5.60 40.37
N ILE A 295 11.26 -5.62 40.70
CA ILE A 295 12.19 -6.66 40.26
C ILE A 295 12.68 -7.39 41.50
N HIS A 296 12.43 -8.69 41.54
CA HIS A 296 12.92 -9.61 42.57
C HIS A 296 14.09 -10.40 42.01
N TYR A 297 15.18 -10.47 42.77
CA TYR A 297 16.31 -11.33 42.45
C TYR A 297 16.62 -12.26 43.64
N SER A 298 17.02 -13.49 43.35
CA SER A 298 17.48 -14.43 44.38
C SER A 298 18.53 -15.38 43.86
N ARG A 299 19.48 -15.72 44.71
CA ARG A 299 20.55 -16.67 44.48
C ARG A 299 20.19 -18.00 45.12
N MET A 300 20.22 -19.08 44.35
CA MET A 300 20.00 -20.45 44.79
C MET A 300 20.93 -20.84 45.95
N PRO A 301 20.41 -21.34 47.08
CA PRO A 301 21.21 -21.81 48.21
C PRO A 301 22.20 -22.93 47.88
N GLU A 302 21.90 -23.76 46.89
CA GLU A 302 22.68 -24.92 46.45
C GLU A 302 23.90 -24.57 45.59
N SER A 303 24.11 -23.29 45.32
CA SER A 303 25.24 -22.86 44.50
C SER A 303 26.55 -22.81 45.26
N VAL A 304 27.66 -22.93 44.52
CA VAL A 304 28.97 -23.23 45.10
C VAL A 304 29.98 -22.07 45.02
N THR A 305 29.65 -20.99 44.31
CA THR A 305 30.51 -19.81 44.14
C THR A 305 29.71 -18.51 44.23
N ASP A 306 30.31 -17.51 44.86
CA ASP A 306 29.80 -16.15 44.92
C ASP A 306 29.94 -15.46 43.57
N LEU A 307 29.03 -14.53 43.27
CA LEU A 307 29.13 -13.64 42.11
C LEU A 307 29.64 -12.28 42.58
N GLU A 308 30.57 -11.70 41.82
CA GLU A 308 31.20 -10.42 42.11
C GLU A 308 30.93 -9.44 40.97
N GLY A 309 30.89 -8.14 41.27
CA GLY A 309 30.64 -7.10 40.28
C GLY A 309 29.22 -7.11 39.69
N VAL A 310 28.25 -7.73 40.38
CA VAL A 310 26.89 -7.89 39.87
C VAL A 310 26.18 -6.54 39.79
N VAL A 311 25.51 -6.28 38.67
CA VAL A 311 24.63 -5.13 38.47
C VAL A 311 23.24 -5.60 38.03
N LEU A 312 22.20 -4.94 38.52
CA LEU A 312 20.84 -5.08 38.01
C LEU A 312 20.55 -3.88 37.10
N VAL A 313 20.08 -4.13 35.89
CA VAL A 313 19.77 -3.12 34.87
C VAL A 313 18.32 -3.30 34.46
N ASP A 314 17.53 -2.23 34.51
CA ASP A 314 16.21 -2.16 33.90
C ASP A 314 16.27 -1.31 32.64
N ILE A 315 15.63 -1.78 31.57
CA ILE A 315 15.57 -1.12 30.27
C ILE A 315 14.11 -0.70 30.06
N LEU A 316 13.87 0.60 30.18
CA LEU A 316 12.54 1.18 30.09
C LEU A 316 12.09 1.26 28.61
N PRO A 317 10.84 0.93 28.28
CA PRO A 317 10.32 1.17 26.94
C PRO A 317 10.19 2.68 26.66
N PRO A 318 10.28 3.15 25.40
CA PRO A 318 10.16 4.58 25.06
C PRO A 318 8.85 5.23 25.52
N GLY A 319 7.78 4.44 25.68
CA GLY A 319 6.44 4.87 26.07
C GLY A 319 6.26 5.17 27.56
N VAL A 320 7.32 5.17 28.36
CA VAL A 320 7.27 5.57 29.78
C VAL A 320 8.41 6.52 30.11
N ASP A 321 8.17 7.43 31.04
CA ASP A 321 9.20 8.28 31.65
C ASP A 321 9.44 7.82 33.09
N PHE A 322 10.71 7.76 33.50
CA PHE A 322 11.07 7.45 34.88
C PHE A 322 10.64 8.59 35.81
N LEU A 323 9.75 8.30 36.78
CA LEU A 323 9.36 9.29 37.77
C LEU A 323 10.30 9.24 38.97
N TYR A 324 11.07 10.31 39.14
CA TYR A 324 11.97 10.45 40.28
C TYR A 324 11.23 10.79 41.60
N GLU A 325 9.95 11.21 41.53
CA GLU A 325 9.20 11.74 42.67
C GLU A 325 8.61 10.66 43.61
N LEU A 326 9.42 10.20 44.56
CA LEU A 326 9.06 10.09 45.98
C LEU A 326 10.28 10.50 46.81
N PHE A 327 10.69 11.75 46.65
CA PHE A 327 11.74 12.36 47.46
C PHE A 327 11.30 12.43 48.92
N ASP A 328 12.10 11.85 49.82
CA ASP A 328 12.09 12.30 51.22
C ASP A 328 12.72 13.70 51.26
N GLU A 329 11.87 14.74 51.21
CA GLU A 329 12.27 16.17 51.29
C GLU A 329 13.21 16.44 52.48
N SER A 330 13.23 15.59 53.50
CA SER A 330 14.07 15.79 54.69
C SER A 330 15.57 15.54 54.45
N ALA A 331 15.95 14.87 53.36
CA ALA A 331 17.34 14.51 53.09
C ALA A 331 18.13 15.56 52.28
N TYR A 332 17.46 16.38 51.45
CA TYR A 332 18.13 17.33 50.54
C TYR A 332 17.28 18.59 50.29
N SER A 333 17.38 19.57 51.20
CA SER A 333 16.59 20.82 51.20
C SER A 333 16.90 21.83 50.08
N ASP A 334 17.95 21.57 49.29
CA ASP A 334 18.54 22.55 48.38
C ASP A 334 18.29 22.24 46.89
N ILE A 335 17.56 21.16 46.59
CA ILE A 335 17.20 20.76 45.22
C ILE A 335 15.76 21.24 44.95
N ASP A 336 15.58 22.08 43.93
CA ASP A 336 14.25 22.47 43.45
C ASP A 336 13.71 21.38 42.51
N PRO A 337 12.62 20.68 42.86
CA PRO A 337 12.04 19.63 42.02
C PRO A 337 11.59 20.12 40.64
N ASN A 338 11.31 21.42 40.48
CA ASN A 338 10.93 22.00 39.18
C ASN A 338 12.12 22.27 38.25
N ASN A 339 13.37 22.08 38.71
CA ASN A 339 14.59 22.40 37.97
C ASN A 339 15.59 21.23 37.93
N ILE A 340 15.09 19.99 38.10
CA ILE A 340 15.89 18.76 38.19
C ILE A 340 16.80 18.53 36.96
N TRP A 341 16.41 19.06 35.79
CA TRP A 341 17.16 18.99 34.53
C TRP A 341 18.52 19.70 34.55
N GLU A 342 18.70 20.73 35.39
CA GLU A 342 20.00 21.40 35.56
C GLU A 342 21.01 20.53 36.34
N TYR A 343 20.51 19.61 37.18
CA TYR A 343 21.34 18.73 38.03
C TYR A 343 21.60 17.36 37.39
N LEU A 344 20.70 16.87 36.53
CA LEU A 344 20.89 15.65 35.72
C LEU A 344 22.09 15.73 34.77
N ASN A 345 22.46 16.95 34.35
CA ASN A 345 23.58 17.19 33.43
C ASN A 345 24.88 17.63 34.15
N ASP A 346 24.90 17.69 35.48
CA ASP A 346 26.14 18.00 36.23
C ASP A 346 26.93 16.71 36.53
N PRO A 347 28.07 16.47 35.86
CA PRO A 347 28.88 15.28 36.06
C PRO A 347 29.52 15.20 37.46
N ASN A 348 29.41 16.25 38.29
CA ASN A 348 29.92 16.27 39.66
C ASN A 348 28.83 16.01 40.71
N PHE A 349 27.56 15.89 40.29
CA PHE A 349 26.46 15.65 41.20
C PHE A 349 26.39 14.16 41.58
N VAL A 350 26.66 13.85 42.85
CA VAL A 350 26.67 12.48 43.37
C VAL A 350 25.28 12.14 43.90
N TRP A 351 24.51 11.40 43.11
CA TRP A 351 23.17 10.93 43.46
C TRP A 351 23.18 9.97 44.67
N PRO A 352 22.12 9.90 45.49
CA PRO A 352 22.05 8.97 46.62
C PRO A 352 21.93 7.52 46.12
N THR A 353 23.07 6.83 46.11
CA THR A 353 23.20 5.45 45.61
C THR A 353 22.71 4.43 46.64
N PHE A 354 21.51 3.88 46.46
CA PHE A 354 21.31 2.40 46.43
C PHE A 354 19.85 1.98 46.14
N ASN A 355 18.83 2.63 46.71
CA ASN A 355 17.46 2.10 46.62
C ASN A 355 16.73 2.44 45.31
N TYR A 356 17.09 3.52 44.63
CA TYR A 356 16.32 4.05 43.49
C TYR A 356 16.95 3.79 42.11
N GLY A 357 18.20 3.32 42.08
CA GLY A 357 18.95 3.06 40.84
C GLY A 357 19.48 4.33 40.18
N ALA A 358 20.47 4.19 39.32
CA ALA A 358 21.02 5.27 38.50
C ALA A 358 20.32 5.26 37.13
N TYR A 359 19.48 6.26 36.85
CA TYR A 359 18.81 6.40 35.56
C TYR A 359 19.70 7.12 34.54
N ASP A 360 19.86 6.51 33.37
CA ASP A 360 20.49 7.10 32.20
C ASP A 360 19.41 7.42 31.14
N PRO A 361 19.11 8.71 30.90
CA PRO A 361 18.08 9.11 29.93
C PRO A 361 18.49 8.87 28.47
N ILE A 362 19.78 8.67 28.16
CA ILE A 362 20.26 8.43 26.79
C ILE A 362 19.99 6.98 26.40
N THR A 363 20.36 6.04 27.28
CA THR A 363 20.14 4.61 27.05
C THR A 363 18.77 4.14 27.53
N HIS A 364 18.04 5.01 28.24
CA HIS A 364 16.75 4.71 28.84
C HIS A 364 16.80 3.54 29.82
N THR A 365 17.87 3.48 30.63
CA THR A 365 18.14 2.39 31.57
C THR A 365 18.24 2.86 33.01
N ILE A 366 17.92 1.99 33.96
CA ILE A 366 18.11 2.21 35.40
C ILE A 366 19.04 1.12 35.93
N THR A 367 20.13 1.50 36.60
CA THR A 367 21.16 0.54 37.06
C THR A 367 21.33 0.53 38.58
N TRP A 368 21.38 -0.65 39.19
CA TRP A 368 21.69 -0.89 40.60
C TRP A 368 22.96 -1.75 40.75
N PRO A 369 24.06 -1.23 41.31
CA PRO A 369 25.26 -2.03 41.56
C PRO A 369 25.06 -2.90 42.80
N LEU A 370 24.73 -4.18 42.60
CA LEU A 370 24.55 -5.15 43.70
C LEU A 370 25.90 -5.58 44.29
N GLY A 371 26.96 -5.58 43.49
CA GLY A 371 28.32 -5.92 43.90
C GLY A 371 28.48 -7.43 44.12
N HIS A 372 28.33 -7.88 45.36
CA HIS A 372 28.55 -9.26 45.74
C HIS A 372 27.21 -9.98 45.97
N LEU A 373 27.04 -11.18 45.41
CA LEU A 373 25.85 -12.01 45.56
C LEU A 373 26.23 -13.46 45.91
N ALA A 374 26.05 -13.85 47.17
CA ALA A 374 26.39 -15.17 47.70
C ALA A 374 25.21 -16.15 47.61
N PRO A 375 25.45 -17.48 47.57
CA PRO A 375 24.40 -18.50 47.61
C PRO A 375 23.38 -18.26 48.73
N GLY A 376 22.09 -18.16 48.37
CA GLY A 376 20.99 -17.87 49.29
C GLY A 376 20.61 -16.39 49.43
N ASP A 377 21.40 -15.46 48.90
CA ASP A 377 21.07 -14.03 48.92
C ASP A 377 19.83 -13.74 48.08
N SER A 378 19.01 -12.78 48.52
CA SER A 378 17.85 -12.32 47.74
C SER A 378 17.54 -10.86 48.06
N GLY A 379 16.87 -10.20 47.13
CA GLY A 379 16.46 -8.82 47.28
C GLY A 379 15.43 -8.40 46.25
N SER A 380 15.01 -7.14 46.34
CA SER A 380 14.09 -6.55 45.40
C SER A 380 14.29 -5.05 45.29
N VAL A 381 14.06 -4.51 44.10
CA VAL A 381 13.97 -3.07 43.84
C VAL A 381 12.60 -2.76 43.25
N SER A 382 12.06 -1.58 43.59
CA SER A 382 10.81 -1.09 43.01
C SER A 382 10.99 0.37 42.61
N PHE A 383 10.36 0.75 41.51
CA PHE A 383 10.41 2.12 41.00
C PHE A 383 9.14 2.46 40.21
N VAL A 384 8.87 3.76 40.05
CA VAL A 384 7.67 4.26 39.41
C VAL A 384 8.03 4.85 38.06
N VAL A 385 7.22 4.56 37.05
CA VAL A 385 7.26 5.21 35.75
C VAL A 385 5.90 5.79 35.42
N GLN A 386 5.86 6.82 34.60
CA GLN A 386 4.65 7.39 34.04
C GLN A 386 4.57 7.04 32.56
N VAL A 387 3.42 6.54 32.11
CA VAL A 387 3.16 6.33 30.68
C VAL A 387 3.15 7.68 29.99
N ASN A 388 3.90 7.84 28.90
CA ASN A 388 4.02 9.09 28.17
C ASN A 388 3.31 8.99 26.79
N TYR A 389 3.31 10.08 26.03
CA TYR A 389 2.64 10.17 24.73
C TYR A 389 3.37 9.41 23.58
N LYS A 390 4.53 8.79 23.86
CA LYS A 390 5.20 7.87 22.94
C LYS A 390 4.70 6.43 23.07
N ALA A 391 3.81 6.15 24.04
CA ALA A 391 3.18 4.84 24.17
C ALA A 391 2.24 4.59 22.97
N GLU A 392 2.57 3.59 22.16
CA GLU A 392 1.79 3.22 20.97
C GLU A 392 0.33 2.90 21.35
N PRO A 393 -0.66 3.65 20.84
CA PRO A 393 -2.07 3.38 21.14
C PRO A 393 -2.46 1.99 20.65
N ASN A 394 -3.13 1.21 21.51
CA ASN A 394 -3.43 -0.21 21.27
C ASN A 394 -2.19 -1.11 21.08
N GLY A 395 -1.02 -0.64 21.51
CA GLY A 395 0.21 -1.40 21.58
C GLY A 395 0.46 -2.01 22.96
N THR A 396 1.72 -2.37 23.22
CA THR A 396 2.16 -2.98 24.48
C THR A 396 3.47 -2.38 24.93
N LEU A 397 3.55 -1.94 26.19
CA LEU A 397 4.81 -1.55 26.81
C LEU A 397 5.55 -2.82 27.24
N THR A 398 6.72 -3.07 26.67
CA THR A 398 7.59 -4.19 27.08
C THR A 398 8.77 -3.63 27.86
N ASN A 399 8.80 -3.86 29.18
CA ASN A 399 9.92 -3.47 30.03
C ASN A 399 10.77 -4.71 30.35
N ILE A 400 12.09 -4.58 30.22
CA ILE A 400 13.06 -5.66 30.39
C ILE A 400 13.96 -5.37 31.59
N ALA A 401 14.18 -6.37 32.45
CA ALA A 401 15.17 -6.31 33.52
C ALA A 401 16.22 -7.40 33.36
N GLU A 402 17.46 -7.08 33.67
CA GLU A 402 18.63 -7.95 33.50
C GLU A 402 19.57 -7.84 34.67
N LEU A 403 20.03 -8.98 35.14
CA LEU A 403 21.12 -9.08 36.11
C LEU A 403 22.38 -9.44 35.33
N ARG A 404 23.45 -8.66 35.48
CA ARG A 404 24.69 -8.74 34.69
C ARG A 404 25.91 -8.78 35.59
N ASP A 405 27.01 -9.34 35.09
CA ASP A 405 28.37 -9.08 35.57
C ASP A 405 29.15 -8.21 34.58
N ASP A 406 30.46 -8.03 34.81
CA ASP A 406 31.35 -7.12 34.07
C ASP A 406 31.21 -7.15 32.53
N MET A 407 30.75 -8.26 31.91
CA MET A 407 30.39 -8.30 30.47
C MET A 407 29.24 -9.24 30.09
N THR A 408 28.59 -9.94 31.02
CA THR A 408 27.67 -11.05 30.71
C THR A 408 26.29 -10.85 31.35
N VAL A 409 25.22 -11.17 30.62
CA VAL A 409 23.87 -11.26 31.19
C VAL A 409 23.76 -12.58 31.95
N LEU A 410 23.56 -12.50 33.27
CA LEU A 410 23.42 -13.64 34.19
C LEU A 410 21.97 -14.12 34.28
N ALA A 411 21.01 -13.21 34.16
CA ALA A 411 19.57 -13.52 34.07
C ALA A 411 18.82 -12.36 33.42
N ARG A 412 17.77 -12.66 32.64
CA ARG A 412 16.86 -11.67 32.03
C ARG A 412 15.40 -12.01 32.34
N THR A 413 14.57 -10.99 32.49
CA THR A 413 13.12 -11.11 32.62
C THR A 413 12.43 -9.92 31.94
N ARG A 414 11.14 -10.02 31.65
CA ARG A 414 10.35 -8.93 31.07
C ARG A 414 8.94 -8.91 31.62
N ILE A 415 8.28 -7.77 31.50
CA ILE A 415 6.85 -7.62 31.72
C ILE A 415 6.22 -6.83 30.57
N GLN A 416 5.00 -7.22 30.21
CA GLN A 416 4.21 -6.60 29.17
C GLN A 416 2.96 -5.96 29.77
N THR A 417 2.77 -4.68 29.50
CA THR A 417 1.61 -3.92 29.97
C THR A 417 0.84 -3.38 28.74
N PRO A 418 -0.41 -3.82 28.50
CA PRO A 418 -1.20 -3.36 27.35
C PRO A 418 -1.49 -1.86 27.40
N VAL A 419 -1.49 -1.18 26.26
CA VAL A 419 -1.83 0.26 26.14
C VAL A 419 -3.21 0.40 25.51
N CYS A 420 -4.08 1.23 26.09
CA CYS A 420 -5.42 1.43 25.56
C CYS A 420 -5.38 2.23 24.25
N CYS A 421 -6.45 2.19 23.48
CA CYS A 421 -6.68 3.25 22.50
C CYS A 421 -6.99 4.56 23.24
N TRP A 422 -6.09 5.54 23.18
CA TRP A 422 -6.20 6.79 23.93
C TRP A 422 -6.35 8.04 23.04
N THR A 423 -6.51 7.86 21.72
CA THR A 423 -6.78 8.95 20.77
C THR A 423 -8.26 9.04 20.41
N ASN A 424 -8.66 10.15 19.78
CA ASN A 424 -10.04 10.42 19.37
C ASN A 424 -10.42 9.72 18.05
N GLY A 425 -9.93 8.51 17.77
CA GLY A 425 -10.26 7.75 16.55
C GLY A 425 -9.59 8.23 15.26
N ARG A 426 -8.97 9.42 15.23
CA ARG A 426 -8.18 9.90 14.09
C ARG A 426 -6.71 9.44 14.20
N ILE A 427 -6.16 8.97 13.08
CA ILE A 427 -4.76 8.61 12.90
C ILE A 427 -4.14 9.52 11.84
N TYR A 428 -2.91 9.97 12.06
CA TYR A 428 -2.15 10.80 11.11
C TYR A 428 -1.01 10.02 10.46
N VAL A 429 -0.78 10.25 9.17
CA VAL A 429 0.30 9.65 8.39
C VAL A 429 1.04 10.74 7.61
N ASP A 430 2.34 10.81 7.80
CA ASP A 430 3.24 11.74 7.11
C ASP A 430 4.62 11.07 7.01
N GLN A 431 5.06 10.77 5.78
CA GLN A 431 6.33 10.10 5.53
C GLN A 431 7.56 10.92 5.98
N PHE A 432 7.38 12.22 6.23
CA PHE A 432 8.42 13.13 6.70
C PHE A 432 8.31 13.47 8.19
N ALA A 433 7.36 12.89 8.92
CA ALA A 433 7.26 13.09 10.36
C ALA A 433 8.52 12.59 11.09
N THR A 434 8.92 13.32 12.13
CA THR A 434 10.15 13.04 12.90
C THR A 434 9.89 12.75 14.38
N GLY A 435 8.64 12.82 14.81
CA GLY A 435 8.23 12.57 16.20
C GLY A 435 8.19 11.10 16.56
N ALA A 436 7.29 10.75 17.48
CA ALA A 436 7.23 9.43 18.11
C ALA A 436 6.75 8.28 17.21
N ASN A 437 6.30 8.56 15.98
CA ASN A 437 5.75 7.57 15.04
C ASN A 437 4.55 6.79 15.63
N THR A 438 3.61 7.50 16.27
CA THR A 438 2.43 6.93 16.96
C THR A 438 1.10 7.30 16.30
N GLY A 439 1.10 8.05 15.21
CA GLY A 439 -0.10 8.47 14.50
C GLY A 439 -1.04 9.40 15.26
N THR A 440 -0.60 10.02 16.37
CA THR A 440 -1.47 10.76 17.32
C THR A 440 -1.65 12.24 16.99
N SER A 441 -0.77 12.80 16.17
CA SER A 441 -0.76 14.19 15.68
C SER A 441 0.09 14.23 14.41
N TRP A 442 0.11 15.34 13.67
CA TRP A 442 1.00 15.49 12.52
C TRP A 442 2.49 15.35 12.89
N GLU A 443 2.93 15.96 14.00
CA GLU A 443 4.32 15.83 14.49
C GLU A 443 4.69 14.37 14.80
N ASN A 444 3.76 13.61 15.37
CA ASN A 444 3.94 12.22 15.76
C ASN A 444 3.27 11.24 14.78
N ALA A 445 3.04 11.65 13.54
CA ALA A 445 2.35 10.85 12.54
C ALA A 445 3.11 9.56 12.25
N TYR A 446 2.42 8.53 11.75
CA TYR A 446 3.14 7.38 11.22
C TYR A 446 3.88 7.77 9.94
N ILE A 447 5.14 7.35 9.82
CA ILE A 447 5.92 7.53 8.58
C ILE A 447 5.54 6.53 7.48
N ASP A 448 4.73 5.52 7.84
CA ASP A 448 4.25 4.46 6.95
C ASP A 448 2.74 4.26 7.11
N LEU A 449 2.02 4.31 5.99
CA LEU A 449 0.57 4.11 5.94
C LEU A 449 0.15 2.70 6.39
N GLN A 450 0.99 1.68 6.17
CA GLN A 450 0.65 0.32 6.62
C GLN A 450 0.56 0.22 8.15
N SER A 451 1.36 1.00 8.88
CA SER A 451 1.30 1.06 10.35
C SER A 451 -0.03 1.66 10.83
N ALA A 452 -0.51 2.71 10.18
CA ALA A 452 -1.82 3.31 10.47
C ALA A 452 -2.98 2.35 10.18
N LEU A 453 -2.94 1.67 9.02
CA LEU A 453 -3.95 0.68 8.63
C LEU A 453 -3.97 -0.51 9.60
N ALA A 454 -2.81 -1.00 10.03
CA ALA A 454 -2.71 -2.09 11.00
C ALA A 454 -3.31 -1.71 12.36
N ARG A 455 -3.08 -0.48 12.82
CA ARG A 455 -3.71 0.01 14.05
C ARG A 455 -5.22 0.14 13.94
N ALA A 456 -5.71 0.70 12.84
CA ALA A 456 -7.15 0.84 12.59
C ALA A 456 -7.83 -0.53 12.48
N ALA A 457 -7.19 -1.52 11.84
CA ALA A 457 -7.69 -2.90 11.75
C ALA A 457 -7.90 -3.58 13.10
N ASN A 458 -7.17 -3.16 14.13
CA ASN A 458 -7.32 -3.65 15.50
C ASN A 458 -8.35 -2.83 16.31
N GLY A 459 -9.17 -2.00 15.66
CA GLY A 459 -10.25 -1.24 16.28
C GLY A 459 -9.81 0.06 16.97
N CYS A 460 -8.58 0.54 16.72
CA CYS A 460 -8.06 1.79 17.28
C CYS A 460 -7.85 2.87 16.22
N GLY A 461 -8.87 3.09 15.39
CA GLY A 461 -8.92 4.14 14.38
C GLY A 461 -10.21 4.06 13.56
N GLU A 462 -10.89 5.18 13.39
CA GLU A 462 -12.07 5.36 12.54
C GLU A 462 -11.72 6.15 11.27
N GLU A 463 -10.79 7.09 11.39
CA GLU A 463 -10.33 7.94 10.29
C GLU A 463 -8.80 7.96 10.21
N ILE A 464 -8.26 7.93 8.99
CA ILE A 464 -6.84 8.07 8.72
C ILE A 464 -6.63 9.28 7.81
N TRP A 465 -5.82 10.24 8.25
CA TRP A 465 -5.46 11.44 7.51
C TRP A 465 -4.03 11.31 7.00
N VAL A 466 -3.85 11.39 5.69
CA VAL A 466 -2.58 11.11 5.01
C VAL A 466 -2.08 12.37 4.32
N ALA A 467 -0.87 12.81 4.68
CA ALA A 467 -0.21 13.95 4.07
C ALA A 467 0.16 13.70 2.59
N ALA A 468 0.59 14.75 1.91
CA ALA A 468 1.18 14.66 0.58
C ALA A 468 2.41 13.75 0.60
N GLY A 469 2.49 12.84 -0.36
CA GLY A 469 3.58 11.87 -0.37
C GLY A 469 3.34 10.68 -1.30
N TRP A 470 4.37 9.84 -1.38
CA TRP A 470 4.36 8.60 -2.17
C TRP A 470 4.40 7.41 -1.23
N TYR A 471 3.29 6.69 -1.16
CA TYR A 471 3.13 5.55 -0.28
C TYR A 471 3.11 4.26 -1.10
N CYS A 472 3.94 3.30 -0.69
CA CYS A 472 4.00 1.96 -1.28
C CYS A 472 3.49 0.92 -0.26
N PRO A 473 2.72 -0.11 -0.66
CA PRO A 473 2.27 -1.17 0.24
C PRO A 473 3.41 -2.00 0.86
N GLY A 474 4.61 -1.93 0.27
CA GLY A 474 5.83 -2.62 0.68
C GLY A 474 6.52 -3.31 -0.50
N THR A 475 7.49 -4.18 -0.21
CA THR A 475 8.45 -4.67 -1.23
C THR A 475 8.04 -5.97 -1.94
N HIS A 476 6.92 -6.59 -1.56
CA HIS A 476 6.46 -7.84 -2.16
C HIS A 476 5.23 -7.62 -3.07
N PRO A 477 5.14 -8.28 -4.25
CA PRO A 477 4.04 -8.07 -5.20
C PRO A 477 2.65 -8.32 -4.64
N THR A 478 2.52 -9.16 -3.62
CA THR A 478 1.24 -9.52 -3.01
C THR A 478 0.82 -8.54 -1.91
N TYR A 479 1.66 -7.58 -1.53
CA TYR A 479 1.28 -6.55 -0.57
C TYR A 479 0.33 -5.54 -1.22
N THR A 480 -0.55 -4.96 -0.41
CA THR A 480 -1.63 -4.05 -0.81
C THR A 480 -1.94 -3.13 0.38
N PHE A 481 -2.46 -1.93 0.11
CA PHE A 481 -3.11 -1.13 1.14
C PHE A 481 -4.48 -1.72 1.44
N LYS A 482 -4.56 -2.52 2.49
CA LYS A 482 -5.82 -3.12 2.94
C LYS A 482 -6.56 -2.12 3.84
N ILE A 483 -7.58 -1.46 3.30
CA ILE A 483 -8.44 -0.55 4.08
C ILE A 483 -9.32 -1.39 5.01
N PRO A 484 -9.23 -1.23 6.34
CA PRO A 484 -10.04 -2.03 7.27
C PRO A 484 -11.52 -1.63 7.25
N ASP A 485 -12.40 -2.56 7.61
CA ASP A 485 -13.84 -2.32 7.64
C ASP A 485 -14.22 -1.09 8.50
N GLY A 486 -15.14 -0.26 8.00
CA GLY A 486 -15.63 0.93 8.68
C GLY A 486 -14.65 2.12 8.74
N VAL A 487 -13.44 1.98 8.19
CA VAL A 487 -12.41 3.03 8.23
C VAL A 487 -12.54 3.95 7.02
N SER A 488 -12.49 5.26 7.28
CA SER A 488 -12.40 6.30 6.24
C SER A 488 -10.95 6.79 6.13
N VAL A 489 -10.43 6.83 4.91
CA VAL A 489 -9.05 7.25 4.64
C VAL A 489 -9.08 8.46 3.71
N TYR A 490 -8.44 9.54 4.16
CA TYR A 490 -8.45 10.85 3.52
C TYR A 490 -7.03 11.27 3.15
N GLY A 491 -6.79 11.54 1.87
CA GLY A 491 -5.56 12.14 1.33
C GLY A 491 -5.79 13.61 0.98
N GLY A 492 -4.73 14.33 0.63
CA GLY A 492 -4.82 15.74 0.25
C GLY A 492 -4.39 16.76 1.33
N PHE A 493 -3.65 16.31 2.35
CA PHE A 493 -3.21 17.15 3.47
C PHE A 493 -1.76 17.61 3.33
N ALA A 494 -1.47 18.80 3.82
CA ALA A 494 -0.14 19.37 3.89
C ALA A 494 0.64 18.94 5.15
N GLY A 495 -0.07 18.53 6.22
CA GLY A 495 0.54 18.08 7.47
C GLY A 495 0.40 19.06 8.65
N TRP A 496 -0.56 19.97 8.59
CA TRP A 496 -0.85 20.92 9.70
C TRP A 496 -2.34 21.22 9.89
N GLU A 497 -3.20 20.58 9.10
CA GLU A 497 -4.64 20.78 9.13
C GLU A 497 -5.27 20.26 10.42
N THR A 498 -6.35 20.93 10.81
CA THR A 498 -7.17 20.59 11.99
C THR A 498 -8.56 20.10 11.59
N PHE A 499 -9.04 20.51 10.42
CA PHE A 499 -10.37 20.18 9.85
C PHE A 499 -10.24 19.56 8.46
N LEU A 500 -11.19 18.68 8.11
CA LEU A 500 -11.17 17.90 6.86
C LEU A 500 -11.31 18.80 5.62
N GLU A 501 -12.03 19.91 5.75
CA GLU A 501 -12.30 20.88 4.68
C GLU A 501 -11.10 21.78 4.36
N GLN A 502 -10.02 21.71 5.13
CA GLN A 502 -8.79 22.47 4.88
C GLN A 502 -7.89 21.81 3.81
N ARG A 503 -8.21 20.57 3.42
CA ARG A 503 -7.49 19.84 2.37
C ARG A 503 -7.49 20.60 1.05
N THR A 504 -6.37 20.51 0.34
CA THR A 504 -6.25 21.03 -1.03
C THR A 504 -5.68 19.93 -1.91
N LEU A 505 -6.56 19.12 -2.51
CA LEU A 505 -6.20 17.85 -3.16
C LEU A 505 -5.14 17.99 -4.26
N ASN A 506 -5.22 19.07 -5.06
CA ASN A 506 -4.28 19.31 -6.15
C ASN A 506 -2.92 19.85 -5.67
N ALA A 507 -2.89 20.58 -4.55
CA ALA A 507 -1.66 21.15 -4.00
C ALA A 507 -0.88 20.14 -3.15
N TYR A 508 -1.58 19.19 -2.53
CA TYR A 508 -1.00 18.23 -1.58
C TYR A 508 -1.37 16.78 -1.93
N PRO A 509 -0.96 16.27 -3.10
CA PRO A 509 -1.39 14.95 -3.57
C PRO A 509 -0.85 13.81 -2.69
N SER A 510 -1.75 12.94 -2.24
CA SER A 510 -1.41 11.67 -1.59
C SER A 510 -1.48 10.54 -2.61
N ILE A 511 -0.34 9.90 -2.89
CA ILE A 511 -0.19 8.94 -3.97
C ILE A 511 0.02 7.54 -3.40
N LEU A 512 -0.90 6.62 -3.70
CA LEU A 512 -0.78 5.19 -3.43
C LEU A 512 -0.25 4.51 -4.70
N SER A 513 0.98 4.04 -4.66
CA SER A 513 1.66 3.45 -5.82
C SER A 513 1.97 1.98 -5.59
N GLY A 514 1.63 1.14 -6.57
CA GLY A 514 2.08 -0.24 -6.66
C GLY A 514 3.51 -0.39 -7.19
N TYR A 515 4.25 0.69 -7.45
CA TYR A 515 5.62 0.61 -7.93
C TYR A 515 6.57 0.11 -6.83
N ILE A 516 7.36 -0.93 -7.15
CA ILE A 516 8.43 -1.43 -6.26
C ILE A 516 9.79 -1.24 -6.94
N SER A 517 9.91 -1.61 -8.21
CA SER A 517 11.09 -1.39 -9.04
C SER A 517 10.72 -1.48 -10.53
N GLU A 518 11.69 -1.29 -11.43
CA GLU A 518 11.47 -1.40 -12.89
C GLU A 518 10.85 -2.75 -13.31
N MET A 519 11.16 -3.83 -12.61
CA MET A 519 10.68 -5.18 -12.94
C MET A 519 9.56 -5.68 -12.02
N LEU A 520 9.23 -4.94 -10.96
CA LEU A 520 8.36 -5.43 -9.89
C LEU A 520 7.34 -4.39 -9.47
N ARG A 521 6.08 -4.80 -9.39
CA ARG A 521 4.96 -3.98 -8.92
C ARG A 521 3.97 -4.82 -8.13
N ASN A 522 3.20 -4.19 -7.24
CA ASN A 522 2.11 -4.82 -6.52
C ASN A 522 1.00 -5.26 -7.48
N GLU A 523 0.46 -6.46 -7.28
CA GLU A 523 -0.67 -6.98 -8.06
C GLU A 523 -1.92 -6.13 -7.87
N THR A 524 -2.17 -5.72 -6.63
CA THR A 524 -3.28 -4.83 -6.25
C THR A 524 -2.71 -3.70 -5.41
N VAL A 525 -3.02 -2.46 -5.75
CA VAL A 525 -2.53 -1.30 -4.99
C VAL A 525 -3.36 -1.11 -3.72
N VAL A 526 -4.69 -1.13 -3.85
CA VAL A 526 -5.63 -0.95 -2.74
C VAL A 526 -6.64 -2.09 -2.70
N THR A 527 -6.85 -2.67 -1.53
CA THR A 527 -7.93 -3.62 -1.24
C THR A 527 -8.89 -2.99 -0.25
N MET A 528 -10.16 -2.84 -0.65
CA MET A 528 -11.18 -2.18 0.18
C MET A 528 -11.78 -3.14 1.22
N GLY A 529 -12.10 -2.61 2.40
CA GLY A 529 -12.94 -3.25 3.42
C GLY A 529 -14.41 -2.86 3.30
N HIS A 530 -15.28 -3.48 4.08
CA HIS A 530 -16.72 -3.19 4.12
C HIS A 530 -17.01 -1.85 4.81
N GLU A 531 -17.97 -1.09 4.27
CA GLU A 531 -18.38 0.24 4.77
C GLU A 531 -17.22 1.24 4.86
N THR A 532 -16.28 1.18 3.90
CA THR A 532 -15.10 2.05 3.85
C THR A 532 -15.26 3.23 2.89
N LEU A 533 -14.48 4.28 3.11
CA LEU A 533 -14.33 5.44 2.22
C LEU A 533 -12.85 5.65 1.90
N LEU A 534 -12.51 5.77 0.63
CA LEU A 534 -11.23 6.30 0.16
C LEU A 534 -11.46 7.64 -0.52
N ASP A 535 -10.88 8.70 0.02
CA ASP A 535 -11.12 10.07 -0.43
C ASP A 535 -9.83 10.85 -0.70
N GLY A 536 -9.67 11.39 -1.92
CA GLY A 536 -8.59 12.33 -2.24
C GLY A 536 -7.23 11.68 -2.54
N PHE A 537 -7.22 10.43 -3.02
CA PHE A 537 -5.98 9.72 -3.37
C PHE A 537 -5.78 9.57 -4.87
N THR A 538 -4.51 9.60 -5.29
CA THR A 538 -4.11 9.03 -6.59
C THR A 538 -3.69 7.57 -6.41
N VAL A 539 -4.33 6.64 -7.10
CA VAL A 539 -4.02 5.19 -7.07
C VAL A 539 -3.45 4.76 -8.42
N ARG A 540 -2.21 4.26 -8.44
CA ARG A 540 -1.49 3.98 -9.69
C ARG A 540 -0.52 2.81 -9.60
N ASP A 541 -0.01 2.40 -10.76
CA ASP A 541 1.16 1.54 -10.89
C ASP A 541 0.97 0.07 -10.45
N SER A 542 -0.23 -0.51 -10.57
CA SER A 542 -0.43 -1.98 -10.38
C SER A 542 0.32 -2.83 -11.43
N SER A 543 0.53 -4.13 -11.19
CA SER A 543 1.33 -5.07 -12.02
C SER A 543 0.71 -5.53 -13.36
N LEU A 544 1.52 -6.01 -14.31
CA LEU A 544 1.05 -6.43 -15.64
C LEU A 544 0.03 -7.58 -15.63
N GLU A 545 0.31 -8.66 -14.90
CA GLU A 545 -0.47 -9.90 -15.01
C GLU A 545 -1.79 -9.86 -14.23
N ARG A 546 -1.77 -9.25 -13.03
CA ARG A 546 -2.90 -9.22 -12.09
C ARG A 546 -3.27 -7.81 -11.62
N GLY A 547 -2.75 -6.80 -12.32
CA GLY A 547 -2.86 -5.39 -11.99
C GLY A 547 -4.27 -4.89 -11.73
N GLN A 548 -4.51 -4.47 -10.50
CA GLN A 548 -5.73 -3.81 -10.08
C GLN A 548 -5.32 -2.54 -9.35
N GLY A 549 -5.86 -1.38 -9.75
CA GLY A 549 -5.72 -0.17 -8.95
C GLY A 549 -6.44 -0.41 -7.61
N ILE A 550 -7.74 -0.62 -7.67
CA ILE A 550 -8.59 -0.88 -6.51
C ILE A 550 -9.35 -2.19 -6.69
N LEU A 551 -9.28 -3.06 -5.69
CA LEU A 551 -10.01 -4.32 -5.62
C LEU A 551 -10.99 -4.34 -4.44
N ALA A 552 -12.21 -4.80 -4.69
CA ALA A 552 -13.21 -5.11 -3.68
C ALA A 552 -13.93 -6.42 -4.04
N GLU A 553 -14.05 -7.33 -3.07
CA GLU A 553 -14.77 -8.59 -3.22
C GLU A 553 -15.65 -8.81 -1.98
N ASP A 554 -16.96 -8.99 -2.17
CA ASP A 554 -17.93 -9.23 -1.09
C ASP A 554 -18.03 -8.12 -0.02
N VAL A 555 -17.66 -6.88 -0.37
CA VAL A 555 -17.65 -5.71 0.52
C VAL A 555 -18.35 -4.52 -0.12
N ASP A 556 -18.85 -3.58 0.67
CA ASP A 556 -19.50 -2.38 0.13
C ASP A 556 -18.57 -1.19 0.45
N PHE A 557 -18.33 -0.27 -0.49
CA PHE A 557 -17.36 0.82 -0.29
C PHE A 557 -17.67 2.06 -1.12
N SER A 558 -17.02 3.17 -0.77
CA SER A 558 -17.12 4.44 -1.47
C SER A 558 -15.76 4.99 -1.87
N LEU A 559 -15.71 5.61 -3.05
CA LEU A 559 -14.59 6.41 -3.55
C LEU A 559 -15.08 7.84 -3.77
N GLU A 560 -14.38 8.82 -3.23
CA GLU A 560 -14.65 10.24 -3.46
C GLU A 560 -13.37 10.99 -3.84
N ASN A 561 -13.41 11.91 -4.80
CA ASN A 561 -12.27 12.75 -5.18
C ASN A 561 -10.96 12.00 -5.52
N CYS A 562 -11.05 10.72 -5.88
CA CYS A 562 -9.90 9.87 -6.18
C CYS A 562 -9.54 9.90 -7.67
N VAL A 563 -8.24 9.79 -7.96
CA VAL A 563 -7.69 9.61 -9.31
C VAL A 563 -7.12 8.19 -9.43
N VAL A 564 -7.75 7.31 -10.20
CA VAL A 564 -7.25 5.93 -10.42
C VAL A 564 -6.68 5.83 -11.81
N LYS A 565 -5.35 5.79 -11.92
CA LYS A 565 -4.67 5.93 -13.21
C LYS A 565 -3.46 5.04 -13.44
N THR A 566 -3.18 4.74 -14.71
CA THR A 566 -1.95 4.04 -15.12
C THR A 566 -1.77 2.70 -14.41
N ASN A 567 -2.88 1.99 -14.16
CA ASN A 567 -2.84 0.62 -13.70
C ASN A 567 -2.81 -0.30 -14.91
N PHE A 568 -1.90 -1.29 -14.92
CA PHE A 568 -1.71 -2.14 -16.09
C PHE A 568 -2.95 -2.93 -16.54
N ARG A 569 -3.92 -3.19 -15.64
CA ARG A 569 -5.23 -3.73 -16.05
C ARG A 569 -6.39 -2.86 -15.58
N TYR A 570 -7.10 -3.26 -14.54
CA TYR A 570 -8.35 -2.59 -14.16
C TYR A 570 -8.04 -1.38 -13.29
N GLY A 571 -8.76 -0.27 -13.51
CA GLY A 571 -8.75 0.85 -12.57
C GLY A 571 -9.42 0.43 -11.27
N VAL A 572 -10.74 0.21 -11.32
CA VAL A 572 -11.54 -0.31 -10.20
C VAL A 572 -12.15 -1.65 -10.58
N ARG A 573 -11.93 -2.67 -9.76
CA ARG A 573 -12.54 -4.00 -9.92
C ARG A 573 -13.32 -4.37 -8.66
N ALA A 574 -14.64 -4.42 -8.79
CA ALA A 574 -15.55 -4.67 -7.68
C ALA A 574 -16.47 -5.86 -7.98
N LEU A 575 -16.46 -6.86 -7.11
CA LEU A 575 -17.19 -8.13 -7.25
C LEU A 575 -18.16 -8.31 -6.08
N ASN A 576 -19.44 -8.59 -6.37
CA ASN A 576 -20.51 -8.77 -5.39
C ASN A 576 -20.58 -7.63 -4.33
N SER A 577 -20.35 -6.39 -4.79
CA SER A 577 -20.13 -5.22 -3.94
C SER A 577 -21.12 -4.10 -4.27
N ASN A 578 -21.69 -3.41 -3.29
CA ASN A 578 -22.32 -2.10 -3.54
C ASN A 578 -21.23 -1.02 -3.56
N VAL A 579 -21.18 -0.24 -4.64
CA VAL A 579 -20.09 0.72 -4.84
C VAL A 579 -20.66 2.11 -5.11
N SER A 580 -20.12 3.13 -4.45
CA SER A 580 -20.35 4.54 -4.76
C SER A 580 -19.06 5.20 -5.22
N ILE A 581 -19.05 5.82 -6.39
CA ILE A 581 -17.91 6.54 -6.98
C ILE A 581 -18.39 7.95 -7.29
N LYS A 582 -17.78 8.96 -6.68
CA LYS A 582 -18.15 10.37 -6.88
C LYS A 582 -16.92 11.24 -7.08
N TRP A 583 -17.00 12.21 -7.98
CA TRP A 583 -15.90 13.17 -8.19
C TRP A 583 -14.56 12.50 -8.50
N CYS A 584 -14.60 11.30 -9.11
CA CYS A 584 -13.41 10.53 -9.40
C CYS A 584 -12.96 10.70 -10.84
N VAL A 585 -11.66 10.53 -11.07
CA VAL A 585 -11.06 10.43 -12.39
C VAL A 585 -10.49 9.04 -12.56
N ILE A 586 -10.99 8.26 -13.52
CA ILE A 586 -10.53 6.91 -13.83
C ILE A 586 -9.90 6.92 -15.23
N ASP A 587 -8.57 7.00 -15.27
CA ASP A 587 -7.83 7.41 -16.48
C ASP A 587 -6.72 6.42 -16.86
N ASN A 588 -6.58 6.12 -18.14
CA ASN A 588 -5.41 5.43 -18.69
C ASN A 588 -5.06 4.10 -17.97
N ASN A 589 -6.07 3.29 -17.65
CA ASN A 589 -5.87 1.92 -17.14
C ASN A 589 -5.92 0.92 -18.30
N GLY A 590 -5.10 -0.13 -18.29
CA GLY A 590 -4.91 -0.99 -19.47
C GLY A 590 -6.09 -1.88 -19.87
N PHE A 591 -7.08 -2.08 -19.00
CA PHE A 591 -8.31 -2.84 -19.24
C PHE A 591 -9.53 -1.92 -19.04
N ASP A 592 -10.60 -2.42 -18.42
CA ASP A 592 -11.76 -1.59 -18.10
C ASP A 592 -11.37 -0.56 -17.04
N GLY A 593 -11.83 0.68 -17.20
CA GLY A 593 -11.69 1.69 -16.17
C GLY A 593 -12.37 1.23 -14.89
N ILE A 594 -13.63 0.82 -15.02
CA ILE A 594 -14.42 0.25 -13.94
C ILE A 594 -15.00 -1.09 -14.38
N TYR A 595 -14.66 -2.16 -13.66
CA TYR A 595 -15.28 -3.47 -13.77
C TYR A 595 -16.14 -3.74 -12.53
N HIS A 596 -17.44 -3.90 -12.71
CA HIS A 596 -18.38 -4.23 -11.65
C HIS A 596 -19.16 -5.50 -12.00
N ASP A 597 -18.99 -6.55 -11.19
CA ASP A 597 -19.86 -7.73 -11.24
C ASP A 597 -20.79 -7.71 -10.03
N GLY A 598 -22.01 -7.25 -10.25
CA GLY A 598 -23.00 -7.01 -9.22
C GLY A 598 -23.78 -8.23 -8.75
N ASN A 599 -23.33 -9.47 -9.04
CA ASN A 599 -23.95 -10.74 -8.58
C ASN A 599 -24.82 -10.55 -7.32
N ASN A 600 -26.07 -11.03 -7.32
CA ASN A 600 -27.09 -10.71 -6.30
C ASN A 600 -27.67 -9.28 -6.33
N VAL A 601 -27.70 -8.63 -7.50
CA VAL A 601 -28.40 -7.35 -7.72
C VAL A 601 -27.74 -6.17 -6.97
N LYS A 602 -26.43 -6.26 -6.72
CA LYS A 602 -25.63 -5.18 -6.14
C LYS A 602 -25.56 -3.99 -7.10
N ALA A 603 -25.55 -2.79 -6.53
CA ALA A 603 -25.58 -1.55 -7.28
C ALA A 603 -24.18 -0.95 -7.42
N ILE A 604 -23.93 -0.29 -8.56
CA ILE A 604 -22.84 0.66 -8.71
C ILE A 604 -23.42 2.04 -8.98
N ILE A 605 -23.01 3.02 -8.19
CA ILE A 605 -23.43 4.42 -8.31
C ILE A 605 -22.20 5.22 -8.75
N ILE A 606 -22.27 5.87 -9.91
CA ILE A 606 -21.21 6.73 -10.44
C ILE A 606 -21.81 8.12 -10.64
N LYS A 607 -21.21 9.14 -10.02
CA LYS A 607 -21.69 10.51 -10.11
C LYS A 607 -20.54 11.48 -10.34
N ASN A 608 -20.75 12.50 -11.18
CA ASN A 608 -19.80 13.61 -11.32
C ASN A 608 -18.36 13.13 -11.57
N SER A 609 -18.19 12.05 -12.33
CA SER A 609 -16.90 11.39 -12.50
C SER A 609 -16.48 11.40 -13.97
N LEU A 610 -15.16 11.41 -14.19
CA LEU A 610 -14.52 11.33 -15.50
C LEU A 610 -13.93 9.95 -15.68
N ILE A 611 -14.34 9.23 -16.72
CA ILE A 611 -13.83 7.89 -17.05
C ILE A 611 -13.27 7.94 -18.47
N LEU A 612 -11.95 7.94 -18.61
CA LEU A 612 -11.31 8.18 -19.90
C LEU A 612 -10.05 7.38 -20.17
N ASN A 613 -9.71 7.25 -21.45
CA ASN A 613 -8.48 6.64 -21.96
C ASN A 613 -8.20 5.20 -21.48
N ASN A 614 -9.20 4.48 -20.96
CA ASN A 614 -8.98 3.12 -20.49
C ASN A 614 -8.90 2.16 -21.69
N GLY A 615 -8.03 1.15 -21.63
CA GLY A 615 -7.70 0.29 -22.78
C GLY A 615 -8.85 -0.61 -23.26
N GLN A 616 -9.89 -0.81 -22.44
CA GLN A 616 -11.12 -1.54 -22.81
C GLN A 616 -12.37 -0.70 -22.54
N ASN A 617 -13.34 -1.20 -21.77
CA ASN A 617 -14.56 -0.45 -21.53
C ASN A 617 -14.29 0.70 -20.56
N GLY A 618 -14.97 1.84 -20.73
CA GLY A 618 -14.96 2.85 -19.67
C GLY A 618 -15.56 2.26 -18.40
N VAL A 619 -16.78 1.74 -18.53
CA VAL A 619 -17.48 1.03 -17.46
C VAL A 619 -18.04 -0.28 -17.99
N TYR A 620 -17.68 -1.39 -17.36
CA TYR A 620 -18.33 -2.69 -17.56
C TYR A 620 -19.13 -3.08 -16.30
N ALA A 621 -20.46 -3.05 -16.40
CA ALA A 621 -21.37 -3.47 -15.35
C ALA A 621 -22.10 -4.75 -15.74
N ARG A 622 -21.81 -5.84 -15.02
CA ARG A 622 -22.39 -7.16 -15.20
C ARG A 622 -23.30 -7.52 -14.04
N LEU A 623 -24.49 -8.06 -14.33
CA LEU A 623 -25.45 -8.54 -13.32
C LEU A 623 -25.75 -7.50 -12.22
N SER A 624 -25.68 -6.22 -12.59
CA SER A 624 -25.62 -5.06 -11.69
C SER A 624 -26.85 -4.17 -11.83
N THR A 625 -27.03 -3.26 -10.87
CA THR A 625 -28.01 -2.16 -10.92
C THR A 625 -27.27 -0.81 -11.07
N PRO A 626 -26.75 -0.47 -12.26
CA PRO A 626 -25.92 0.72 -12.45
C PRO A 626 -26.76 2.02 -12.39
N GLN A 627 -26.30 2.98 -11.61
CA GLN A 627 -26.81 4.35 -11.52
C GLN A 627 -25.69 5.32 -11.89
N ILE A 628 -25.65 5.76 -13.14
CA ILE A 628 -24.59 6.62 -13.68
C ILE A 628 -25.21 7.98 -13.99
N LEU A 629 -24.77 9.03 -13.30
CA LEU A 629 -25.33 10.37 -13.42
C LEU A 629 -24.25 11.44 -13.57
N ASN A 630 -24.53 12.48 -14.35
CA ASN A 630 -23.72 13.71 -14.41
C ASN A 630 -22.23 13.42 -14.69
N SER A 631 -21.92 12.35 -15.45
CA SER A 631 -20.56 11.83 -15.62
C SER A 631 -20.16 11.79 -17.09
N GLN A 632 -18.86 11.81 -17.34
CA GLN A 632 -18.33 11.67 -18.69
C GLN A 632 -17.56 10.36 -18.87
N ILE A 633 -17.81 9.68 -19.98
CA ILE A 633 -17.19 8.40 -20.33
C ILE A 633 -16.65 8.48 -21.75
N ASN A 634 -15.36 8.85 -21.87
CA ASN A 634 -14.81 9.29 -23.15
C ASN A 634 -13.51 8.58 -23.53
N PHE A 635 -13.21 8.47 -24.82
CA PHE A 635 -11.92 7.95 -25.30
C PHE A 635 -11.54 6.55 -24.81
N ASN A 636 -12.51 5.77 -24.32
CA ASN A 636 -12.22 4.42 -23.83
C ASN A 636 -12.20 3.41 -24.97
N GLY A 637 -11.31 2.44 -24.81
CA GLY A 637 -11.12 1.31 -25.69
C GLY A 637 -9.98 1.48 -26.66
N SER A 638 -9.54 0.36 -27.21
CA SER A 638 -8.66 0.30 -28.37
C SER A 638 -9.42 -0.27 -29.56
N GLU A 639 -9.14 0.25 -30.75
CA GLU A 639 -9.70 -0.25 -32.01
C GLU A 639 -9.35 -1.72 -32.27
N ASP A 640 -8.24 -2.21 -31.69
CA ASP A 640 -7.80 -3.60 -31.81
C ASP A 640 -8.63 -4.58 -30.95
N VAL A 641 -9.43 -4.05 -30.02
CA VAL A 641 -10.23 -4.84 -29.08
C VAL A 641 -11.71 -4.67 -29.41
N ALA A 642 -12.27 -5.67 -30.12
CA ALA A 642 -13.64 -5.66 -30.63
C ALA A 642 -14.78 -5.58 -29.58
N SER A 643 -14.46 -5.56 -28.28
CA SER A 643 -15.44 -5.53 -27.18
C SER A 643 -15.10 -4.43 -26.16
N SER A 644 -14.70 -3.26 -26.66
CA SER A 644 -14.42 -2.06 -25.86
C SER A 644 -15.46 -0.99 -26.17
N TYR A 645 -16.32 -0.67 -25.21
CA TYR A 645 -17.42 0.30 -25.33
C TYR A 645 -17.22 1.41 -24.31
N GLY A 646 -17.91 2.56 -24.47
CA GLY A 646 -17.96 3.54 -23.38
C GLY A 646 -18.55 2.90 -22.13
N LEU A 647 -19.80 2.46 -22.24
CA LEU A 647 -20.55 1.75 -21.20
C LEU A 647 -21.03 0.40 -21.71
N TYR A 648 -20.59 -0.68 -21.06
CA TYR A 648 -21.07 -2.03 -21.32
C TYR A 648 -21.95 -2.54 -20.18
N LEU A 649 -23.22 -2.80 -20.48
CA LEU A 649 -24.20 -3.38 -19.57
C LEU A 649 -24.51 -4.82 -19.97
N PHE A 650 -24.09 -5.78 -19.14
CA PHE A 650 -24.38 -7.21 -19.34
C PHE A 650 -25.38 -7.71 -18.30
N TYR A 651 -26.57 -8.09 -18.75
CA TYR A 651 -27.67 -8.52 -17.89
C TYR A 651 -27.98 -7.49 -16.78
N PRO A 652 -28.23 -6.21 -17.13
CA PRO A 652 -28.57 -5.20 -16.14
C PRO A 652 -29.87 -5.55 -15.41
N GLN A 653 -29.89 -5.30 -14.11
CA GLN A 653 -31.02 -5.55 -13.23
C GLN A 653 -31.96 -4.34 -13.17
N ALA A 654 -33.16 -4.56 -12.62
CA ALA A 654 -34.15 -3.50 -12.45
C ALA A 654 -33.62 -2.38 -11.55
N GLY A 655 -33.86 -1.12 -11.93
CA GLY A 655 -33.34 0.06 -11.23
C GLY A 655 -32.10 0.68 -11.89
N THR A 656 -31.70 0.22 -13.08
CA THR A 656 -30.70 0.88 -13.91
C THR A 656 -31.13 2.33 -14.22
N MET A 657 -30.25 3.30 -13.97
CA MET A 657 -30.48 4.72 -14.25
C MET A 657 -29.25 5.31 -14.93
N ILE A 658 -29.38 5.72 -16.18
CA ILE A 658 -28.32 6.37 -16.94
C ILE A 658 -28.85 7.76 -17.35
N GLN A 659 -28.37 8.80 -16.69
CA GLN A 659 -28.95 10.14 -16.83
C GLN A 659 -27.88 11.23 -16.89
N ASN A 660 -28.08 12.26 -17.73
CA ASN A 660 -27.22 13.45 -17.76
C ASN A 660 -25.73 13.09 -17.99
N ASN A 661 -25.43 12.12 -18.87
CA ASN A 661 -24.05 11.69 -19.12
C ASN A 661 -23.61 12.10 -20.53
N THR A 662 -22.32 12.39 -20.67
CA THR A 662 -21.69 12.54 -21.98
C THR A 662 -20.82 11.32 -22.25
N LEU A 663 -21.08 10.61 -23.34
CA LEU A 663 -20.27 9.48 -23.78
C LEU A 663 -19.73 9.83 -25.17
N ALA A 664 -18.45 10.18 -25.24
CA ALA A 664 -17.87 10.70 -26.47
C ALA A 664 -16.58 9.99 -26.90
N TYR A 665 -16.37 9.86 -28.21
CA TYR A 665 -15.10 9.36 -28.78
C TYR A 665 -14.58 8.03 -28.24
N ASN A 666 -15.46 7.14 -27.76
CA ASN A 666 -15.05 5.78 -27.40
C ASN A 666 -14.73 4.98 -28.69
N ALA A 667 -13.80 4.03 -28.59
CA ALA A 667 -13.29 3.25 -29.73
C ALA A 667 -14.34 2.33 -30.39
N ASN A 668 -15.52 2.20 -29.77
CA ASN A 668 -16.70 1.54 -30.32
C ASN A 668 -17.95 2.28 -29.80
N GLN A 669 -19.15 1.67 -29.83
CA GLN A 669 -20.37 2.35 -29.38
C GLN A 669 -20.25 2.95 -27.97
N GLY A 670 -20.90 4.10 -27.77
CA GLY A 670 -20.97 4.74 -26.46
C GLY A 670 -21.67 3.83 -25.45
N ILE A 671 -22.74 3.12 -25.86
CA ILE A 671 -23.46 2.19 -24.98
C ILE A 671 -23.71 0.85 -25.67
N ARG A 672 -23.33 -0.24 -24.99
CA ARG A 672 -23.68 -1.62 -25.37
C ARG A 672 -24.54 -2.26 -24.28
N VAL A 673 -25.68 -2.84 -24.65
CA VAL A 673 -26.53 -3.61 -23.74
C VAL A 673 -26.74 -5.03 -24.26
N THR A 674 -26.42 -6.03 -23.43
CA THR A 674 -26.60 -7.46 -23.73
C THR A 674 -27.51 -8.12 -22.70
N ASP A 675 -28.46 -8.92 -23.18
CA ASP A 675 -29.40 -9.73 -22.40
C ASP A 675 -30.15 -8.99 -21.27
N PRO A 676 -30.70 -7.78 -21.48
CA PRO A 676 -31.42 -7.09 -20.42
C PRO A 676 -32.82 -7.68 -20.23
N ASN A 677 -33.29 -7.73 -18.98
CA ASN A 677 -34.64 -8.22 -18.63
C ASN A 677 -35.76 -7.28 -19.12
N SER A 678 -35.45 -5.99 -19.28
CA SER A 678 -36.31 -4.94 -19.84
C SER A 678 -35.46 -3.97 -20.65
N PRO A 679 -36.04 -3.18 -21.57
CA PRO A 679 -35.30 -2.11 -22.23
C PRO A 679 -34.61 -1.21 -21.20
N VAL A 680 -33.34 -0.87 -21.44
CA VAL A 680 -32.61 0.12 -20.63
C VAL A 680 -32.96 1.50 -21.17
N GLU A 681 -33.46 2.39 -20.32
CA GLU A 681 -33.71 3.78 -20.68
C GLU A 681 -32.50 4.64 -20.34
N ILE A 682 -32.11 5.52 -21.27
CA ILE A 682 -31.18 6.62 -21.00
C ILE A 682 -31.90 7.95 -21.16
N ARG A 683 -31.53 8.96 -20.36
CA ARG A 683 -32.18 10.28 -20.38
C ARG A 683 -31.16 11.42 -20.33
N ASN A 684 -31.40 12.49 -21.07
CA ASN A 684 -30.56 13.69 -21.03
C ASN A 684 -29.09 13.40 -21.32
N CYS A 685 -28.78 12.40 -22.11
CA CYS A 685 -27.40 12.05 -22.41
C CYS A 685 -26.96 12.66 -23.74
N ILE A 686 -25.66 12.85 -23.91
CA ILE A 686 -25.03 13.10 -25.21
C ILE A 686 -24.21 11.87 -25.59
N LEU A 687 -24.47 11.30 -26.76
CA LEU A 687 -23.66 10.26 -27.39
C LEU A 687 -23.14 10.81 -28.73
N TRP A 688 -21.85 11.12 -28.77
CA TRP A 688 -21.21 11.87 -29.86
C TRP A 688 -19.84 11.28 -30.25
N GLY A 689 -19.50 11.26 -31.53
CA GLY A 689 -18.15 10.87 -31.98
C GLY A 689 -17.71 9.43 -31.68
N ASN A 690 -18.54 8.60 -31.03
CA ASN A 690 -18.18 7.20 -30.73
C ASN A 690 -18.07 6.42 -32.04
N LYS A 691 -17.03 5.61 -32.16
CA LYS A 691 -16.76 4.88 -33.40
C LYS A 691 -17.82 3.82 -33.65
N LEU A 692 -18.36 3.83 -34.85
CA LEU A 692 -19.39 2.90 -35.29
C LEU A 692 -18.75 1.86 -36.20
N ALA A 693 -18.89 0.56 -35.89
CA ALA A 693 -18.71 -0.48 -36.90
C ALA A 693 -19.75 -0.26 -38.01
N ASP A 694 -19.40 -0.53 -39.28
CA ASP A 694 -20.26 -0.28 -40.45
C ASP A 694 -21.74 -0.66 -40.18
N GLY A 695 -22.60 0.36 -40.10
CA GLY A 695 -24.05 0.20 -39.90
C GLY A 695 -24.54 -0.01 -38.46
N GLN A 696 -23.73 0.28 -37.44
CA GLN A 696 -24.18 0.35 -36.04
C GLN A 696 -24.44 1.78 -35.58
N ASP A 697 -25.39 1.94 -34.65
CA ASP A 697 -25.74 3.23 -34.04
C ASP A 697 -24.80 3.52 -32.84
N GLN A 698 -24.86 4.75 -32.32
CA GLN A 698 -24.13 5.17 -31.09
C GLN A 698 -24.40 4.26 -29.88
N MET A 699 -25.48 3.48 -29.93
CA MET A 699 -25.90 2.54 -28.91
C MET A 699 -26.43 1.25 -29.56
N THR A 700 -26.04 0.09 -29.03
CA THR A 700 -26.46 -1.21 -29.56
C THR A 700 -27.03 -2.10 -28.45
N GLY A 701 -28.20 -2.69 -28.70
CA GLY A 701 -28.87 -3.59 -27.75
C GLY A 701 -30.32 -3.17 -27.52
N ASN A 702 -30.96 -3.71 -26.48
CA ASN A 702 -32.30 -3.27 -26.07
C ASN A 702 -32.18 -2.05 -25.13
N VAL A 703 -31.92 -0.90 -25.75
CA VAL A 703 -31.71 0.40 -25.11
C VAL A 703 -32.52 1.47 -25.85
N VAL A 704 -33.08 2.42 -25.12
CA VAL A 704 -33.92 3.50 -25.66
C VAL A 704 -33.51 4.84 -25.04
N ALA A 705 -33.30 5.85 -25.87
CA ALA A 705 -32.98 7.20 -25.42
C ALA A 705 -34.22 8.10 -25.36
N PHE A 706 -34.25 9.00 -24.38
CA PHE A 706 -35.25 10.07 -24.25
C PHE A 706 -34.54 11.37 -23.94
N TYR A 707 -35.04 12.50 -24.46
CA TYR A 707 -34.47 13.83 -24.21
C TYR A 707 -32.94 13.85 -24.36
N SER A 708 -32.39 13.11 -25.33
CA SER A 708 -30.95 12.90 -25.48
C SER A 708 -30.46 13.35 -26.85
N CYS A 709 -29.20 13.75 -26.93
CA CYS A 709 -28.51 14.02 -28.18
C CYS A 709 -27.75 12.76 -28.61
N VAL A 710 -28.31 12.03 -29.58
CA VAL A 710 -27.73 10.77 -30.07
C VAL A 710 -27.42 10.95 -31.53
N TYR A 711 -26.13 11.04 -31.87
CA TYR A 711 -25.71 11.24 -33.25
C TYR A 711 -26.26 10.14 -34.17
N ASP A 712 -26.96 10.56 -35.23
CA ASP A 712 -27.45 9.69 -36.30
C ASP A 712 -26.84 10.16 -37.62
N PRO A 713 -25.97 9.36 -38.27
CA PRO A 713 -25.39 9.74 -39.56
C PRO A 713 -26.43 9.89 -40.69
N ASN A 714 -27.66 9.39 -40.51
CA ASN A 714 -28.75 9.55 -41.47
C ASN A 714 -29.55 10.86 -41.27
N ASP A 715 -29.46 11.48 -40.08
CA ASP A 715 -30.05 12.78 -39.79
C ASP A 715 -29.12 13.65 -38.91
N PRO A 716 -27.90 13.97 -39.38
CA PRO A 716 -26.85 14.58 -38.56
C PRO A 716 -27.08 16.07 -38.25
N TYR A 717 -28.24 16.63 -38.62
CA TYR A 717 -28.56 18.05 -38.47
C TYR A 717 -29.90 18.29 -37.74
N GLN A 718 -30.47 17.27 -37.12
CA GLN A 718 -31.74 17.39 -36.39
C GLN A 718 -31.54 18.15 -35.07
N THR A 719 -31.72 19.47 -35.10
CA THR A 719 -31.64 20.35 -33.91
C THR A 719 -32.98 20.55 -33.20
N ILE A 720 -34.08 20.07 -33.80
CA ILE A 720 -35.43 20.13 -33.20
C ILE A 720 -35.73 18.76 -32.60
N PRO A 721 -36.15 18.67 -31.33
CA PRO A 721 -36.51 17.41 -30.70
C PRO A 721 -37.56 16.63 -31.49
N ASP A 722 -37.37 15.32 -31.61
CA ASP A 722 -38.34 14.45 -32.24
C ASP A 722 -39.66 14.40 -31.46
N LEU A 723 -40.76 14.07 -32.14
CA LEU A 723 -42.11 14.15 -31.56
C LEU A 723 -42.45 13.05 -30.53
N ILE A 724 -41.68 11.96 -30.47
CA ILE A 724 -42.00 10.77 -29.68
C ILE A 724 -41.16 10.72 -28.40
N TRP A 725 -39.86 10.91 -28.54
CA TRP A 725 -38.86 10.72 -27.48
C TRP A 725 -38.13 12.01 -27.10
N ASN A 726 -38.35 13.10 -27.84
CA ASN A 726 -37.67 14.39 -27.67
C ASN A 726 -36.14 14.30 -27.83
N ASN A 727 -35.63 13.36 -28.62
CA ASN A 727 -34.21 13.29 -28.92
C ASN A 727 -33.84 14.25 -30.07
N ILE A 728 -32.56 14.61 -30.11
CA ILE A 728 -31.91 15.33 -31.22
C ILE A 728 -30.72 14.48 -31.70
N SER A 729 -30.26 14.69 -32.93
CA SER A 729 -29.17 13.90 -33.53
C SER A 729 -28.09 14.75 -34.22
N CYS A 730 -28.13 16.05 -33.98
CA CYS A 730 -27.16 17.01 -34.49
C CYS A 730 -25.84 16.99 -33.70
N ASP A 731 -24.87 17.76 -34.21
CA ASP A 731 -23.68 18.17 -33.48
C ASP A 731 -24.08 18.84 -32.14
N PRO A 732 -23.57 18.36 -30.99
CA PRO A 732 -23.83 18.97 -29.69
C PRO A 732 -23.09 20.31 -29.51
N GLU A 733 -22.14 20.67 -30.38
CA GLU A 733 -21.33 21.88 -30.32
C GLU A 733 -20.53 21.97 -29.01
N PHE A 734 -19.56 21.06 -28.85
CA PHE A 734 -18.63 21.09 -27.72
C PHE A 734 -17.49 22.08 -27.95
N ALA A 735 -17.00 22.69 -26.86
CA ALA A 735 -15.74 23.42 -26.87
C ALA A 735 -14.61 22.44 -27.24
N TYR A 736 -13.72 22.80 -28.17
CA TYR A 736 -12.58 21.97 -28.59
C TYR A 736 -12.94 20.57 -29.14
N ASP A 737 -14.13 20.41 -29.74
CA ASP A 737 -14.56 19.12 -30.29
C ASP A 737 -13.53 18.52 -31.28
N GLY A 738 -13.16 17.27 -31.06
CA GLY A 738 -12.15 16.55 -31.86
C GLY A 738 -10.69 16.80 -31.48
N ASP A 739 -10.41 17.64 -30.47
CA ASP A 739 -9.05 17.79 -29.93
C ASP A 739 -8.69 16.59 -29.02
N PRO A 740 -7.54 15.92 -29.24
CA PRO A 740 -7.13 14.78 -28.42
C PRO A 740 -6.75 15.14 -26.98
N ASN A 741 -6.45 16.41 -26.68
CA ASN A 741 -6.10 16.88 -25.34
C ASN A 741 -7.34 17.30 -24.54
N MET A 742 -8.52 17.25 -25.14
CA MET A 742 -9.76 17.62 -24.50
C MET A 742 -10.18 16.58 -23.45
N ILE A 743 -10.10 16.94 -22.17
CA ILE A 743 -10.41 16.02 -21.07
C ILE A 743 -11.90 16.07 -20.66
N ILE A 744 -12.55 17.24 -20.79
CA ILE A 744 -13.92 17.49 -20.33
C ILE A 744 -14.76 18.16 -21.42
N PHE A 745 -15.87 17.52 -21.81
CA PHE A 745 -16.85 18.01 -22.79
C PHE A 745 -17.82 19.04 -22.20
N ARG A 746 -17.69 20.28 -22.68
CA ARG A 746 -18.52 21.43 -22.30
C ARG A 746 -19.20 22.03 -23.54
N LEU A 747 -20.45 22.44 -23.40
CA LEU A 747 -21.24 23.02 -24.50
C LEU A 747 -20.82 24.48 -24.75
N ILE A 748 -20.71 24.89 -26.01
CA ILE A 748 -20.49 26.30 -26.38
C ILE A 748 -21.82 27.08 -26.43
N PRO A 749 -21.78 28.43 -26.37
CA PRO A 749 -22.97 29.25 -26.54
C PRO A 749 -23.66 28.98 -27.90
N GLY A 750 -24.95 28.65 -27.86
CA GLY A 750 -25.74 28.37 -29.06
C GLY A 750 -25.98 26.88 -29.32
N SER A 751 -25.32 26.01 -28.56
CA SER A 751 -25.50 24.57 -28.66
C SER A 751 -26.98 24.15 -28.69
N PRO A 752 -27.36 23.23 -29.58
CA PRO A 752 -28.72 22.70 -29.65
C PRO A 752 -29.10 21.84 -28.44
N CYS A 753 -28.14 21.46 -27.59
CA CYS A 753 -28.33 20.65 -26.39
C CYS A 753 -28.75 21.46 -25.15
N ILE A 754 -28.59 22.79 -25.19
CA ILE A 754 -28.89 23.69 -24.06
C ILE A 754 -30.42 23.76 -23.83
N ASP A 755 -30.83 23.65 -22.57
CA ASP A 755 -32.21 23.68 -22.07
C ASP A 755 -33.13 22.61 -22.66
N ARG A 756 -32.57 21.50 -23.16
CA ARG A 756 -33.34 20.45 -23.87
C ARG A 756 -33.61 19.18 -23.10
N GLY A 757 -33.07 19.00 -21.90
CA GLY A 757 -33.33 17.81 -21.12
C GLY A 757 -34.74 17.76 -20.51
N ASP A 758 -35.07 16.61 -19.93
CA ASP A 758 -36.39 16.23 -19.44
C ASP A 758 -36.81 17.06 -18.20
N PRO A 759 -37.76 18.01 -18.33
CA PRO A 759 -38.16 18.85 -17.20
C PRO A 759 -38.98 18.10 -16.13
N SER A 760 -39.34 16.83 -16.37
CA SER A 760 -40.16 16.05 -15.45
C SER A 760 -39.38 15.33 -14.35
N LEU A 761 -38.04 15.29 -14.45
CA LEU A 761 -37.17 14.67 -13.45
C LEU A 761 -36.86 15.64 -12.30
N SER A 762 -36.33 15.11 -11.20
CA SER A 762 -35.93 15.90 -10.03
C SER A 762 -34.43 16.20 -10.07
N TYR A 763 -34.06 17.47 -10.04
CA TYR A 763 -32.68 17.97 -10.07
C TYR A 763 -32.23 18.67 -8.79
N GLU A 764 -33.10 18.73 -7.76
CA GLU A 764 -32.82 19.42 -6.51
C GLU A 764 -31.51 18.93 -5.86
N GLY A 765 -30.58 19.86 -5.63
CA GLY A 765 -29.28 19.59 -5.02
C GLY A 765 -28.30 18.81 -5.90
N GLN A 766 -28.61 18.52 -7.15
CA GLN A 766 -27.68 17.87 -8.07
C GLN A 766 -26.70 18.88 -8.67
N LEU A 767 -25.44 18.45 -8.79
CA LEU A 767 -24.39 19.19 -9.46
C LEU A 767 -24.01 18.50 -10.78
N ASP A 768 -23.49 19.26 -11.73
CA ASP A 768 -22.88 18.79 -12.97
C ASP A 768 -21.39 18.44 -12.79
N ILE A 769 -20.71 18.09 -13.88
CA ILE A 769 -19.28 17.73 -13.84
C ILE A 769 -18.36 18.90 -13.42
N ASP A 770 -18.83 20.13 -13.55
CA ASP A 770 -18.12 21.38 -13.20
C ASP A 770 -18.52 21.91 -11.81
N ALA A 771 -19.23 21.10 -11.02
CA ALA A 771 -19.77 21.46 -9.71
C ALA A 771 -20.79 22.62 -9.72
N LEU A 772 -21.44 22.85 -10.85
CA LEU A 772 -22.54 23.80 -11.02
C LEU A 772 -23.89 23.12 -10.80
N PRO A 773 -24.93 23.84 -10.34
CA PRO A 773 -26.29 23.30 -10.24
C PRO A 773 -26.80 22.76 -11.58
N ARG A 774 -27.46 21.60 -11.59
CA ARG A 774 -28.03 20.97 -12.81
C ARG A 774 -29.16 21.74 -13.52
N VAL A 775 -29.55 22.91 -13.05
CA VAL A 775 -30.54 23.74 -13.74
C VAL A 775 -30.04 25.17 -13.69
N MET A 776 -29.33 25.58 -14.74
CA MET A 776 -28.81 26.95 -14.89
C MET A 776 -29.72 27.83 -15.76
N GLY A 777 -30.46 27.21 -16.69
CA GLY A 777 -31.38 27.89 -17.61
C GLY A 777 -32.86 27.61 -17.32
N LEU A 778 -33.62 27.40 -18.38
CA LEU A 778 -35.02 27.01 -18.33
C LEU A 778 -35.20 25.54 -17.92
N ASN A 779 -34.32 24.66 -18.37
CA ASN A 779 -34.29 23.24 -18.06
C ASN A 779 -32.84 22.78 -17.82
N VAL A 780 -32.66 21.49 -17.53
CA VAL A 780 -31.34 20.85 -17.57
C VAL A 780 -30.84 20.80 -19.01
N ASP A 781 -29.54 20.91 -19.21
CA ASP A 781 -28.90 20.64 -20.48
C ASP A 781 -28.76 19.14 -20.73
N MET A 782 -28.75 18.72 -22.00
CA MET A 782 -28.35 17.35 -22.31
C MET A 782 -26.84 17.19 -22.05
N GLY A 783 -26.44 16.08 -21.45
CA GLY A 783 -25.05 15.76 -21.15
C GLY A 783 -24.64 16.06 -19.70
N ALA A 784 -23.34 15.87 -19.43
CA ALA A 784 -22.77 15.91 -18.09
C ALA A 784 -22.43 17.30 -17.54
N SER A 785 -22.29 18.30 -18.42
CA SER A 785 -21.99 19.69 -18.07
C SER A 785 -23.21 20.56 -18.40
N GLU A 786 -23.49 21.55 -17.55
CA GLU A 786 -24.45 22.62 -17.82
C GLU A 786 -23.72 23.81 -18.44
N PHE A 787 -24.30 24.39 -19.49
CA PHE A 787 -23.88 25.67 -20.01
C PHE A 787 -24.15 26.74 -18.94
N ASN A 788 -23.08 27.40 -18.51
CA ASN A 788 -23.18 28.52 -17.59
C ASN A 788 -23.41 29.82 -18.39
N PRO A 789 -24.60 30.46 -18.31
CA PRO A 789 -24.89 31.67 -19.06
C PRO A 789 -24.03 32.89 -18.64
N ASP A 790 -23.44 32.87 -17.43
CA ASP A 790 -22.50 33.88 -16.98
C ASP A 790 -21.06 33.63 -17.48
N CYS A 791 -20.83 32.48 -18.12
CA CYS A 791 -19.54 32.03 -18.65
C CYS A 791 -19.72 31.64 -20.13
N SER A 792 -19.80 32.66 -21.00
CA SER A 792 -19.93 32.45 -22.45
C SER A 792 -18.59 32.29 -23.18
N ASP A 793 -17.48 32.59 -22.52
CA ASP A 793 -16.13 32.55 -23.08
C ASP A 793 -15.43 31.23 -22.71
N VAL A 794 -15.92 30.14 -23.30
CA VAL A 794 -15.56 28.75 -22.93
C VAL A 794 -14.60 28.08 -23.89
N TYR A 795 -14.36 28.71 -25.05
CA TYR A 795 -13.56 28.17 -26.15
C TYR A 795 -12.81 29.31 -26.82
N ASN A 796 -11.54 29.07 -27.09
CA ASN A 796 -10.72 29.96 -27.88
C ASN A 796 -9.99 29.15 -28.97
N PRO A 797 -10.12 29.51 -30.26
CA PRO A 797 -9.40 28.82 -31.33
C PRO A 797 -7.87 28.96 -31.24
N TRP A 798 -7.36 29.88 -30.40
CA TRP A 798 -5.94 30.06 -30.15
C TRP A 798 -5.39 29.18 -29.03
N ASP A 799 -6.25 28.51 -28.27
CA ASP A 799 -5.87 27.54 -27.24
C ASP A 799 -5.69 26.17 -27.93
N PHE A 800 -4.44 25.82 -28.22
CA PHE A 800 -4.09 24.69 -29.09
C PHE A 800 -3.93 23.36 -28.35
N ASN A 801 -3.86 23.40 -27.01
CA ASN A 801 -3.83 22.21 -26.17
C ASN A 801 -5.16 21.97 -25.44
N ALA A 802 -6.16 22.82 -25.67
CA ALA A 802 -7.49 22.74 -25.08
C ALA A 802 -7.48 22.75 -23.54
N ASP A 803 -6.47 23.36 -22.93
CA ASP A 803 -6.33 23.46 -21.47
C ASP A 803 -7.19 24.59 -20.88
N GLY A 804 -7.86 25.38 -21.72
CA GLY A 804 -8.65 26.54 -21.33
C GLY A 804 -7.81 27.79 -21.16
N LEU A 805 -6.58 27.84 -21.68
CA LEU A 805 -5.67 28.97 -21.64
C LEU A 805 -5.06 29.24 -23.01
N VAL A 806 -4.74 30.50 -23.26
CA VAL A 806 -3.80 30.88 -24.32
C VAL A 806 -2.61 31.48 -23.62
N ASN A 807 -1.54 30.71 -23.48
CA ASN A 807 -0.38 31.10 -22.69
C ASN A 807 0.94 30.90 -23.48
N LEU A 808 2.06 30.83 -22.75
CA LEU A 808 3.37 30.65 -23.36
C LEU A 808 3.53 29.32 -24.10
N TYR A 809 2.75 28.31 -23.77
CA TYR A 809 2.76 27.04 -24.47
C TYR A 809 2.35 27.22 -25.93
N GLU A 810 1.22 27.89 -26.19
CA GLU A 810 0.74 28.22 -27.54
C GLU A 810 1.78 29.07 -28.29
N PHE A 811 2.38 30.04 -27.59
CA PHE A 811 3.43 30.89 -28.13
C PHE A 811 4.70 30.15 -28.50
N ALA A 812 5.17 29.26 -27.64
CA ALA A 812 6.41 28.53 -27.83
C ALA A 812 6.28 27.63 -29.06
N LYS A 813 5.14 26.97 -29.23
CA LYS A 813 4.83 26.21 -30.45
C LYS A 813 4.81 27.09 -31.70
N PHE A 814 4.12 28.23 -31.63
CA PHE A 814 4.02 29.18 -32.73
C PHE A 814 5.40 29.77 -33.12
N SER A 815 6.15 30.24 -32.13
CA SER A 815 7.46 30.88 -32.28
C SER A 815 8.55 29.92 -32.71
N ARG A 816 8.55 28.65 -32.27
CA ARG A 816 9.46 27.62 -32.80
C ARG A 816 9.22 27.35 -34.28
N ALA A 817 7.96 27.35 -34.72
CA ALA A 817 7.62 27.21 -36.13
C ALA A 817 8.08 28.42 -36.95
N TRP A 818 8.03 29.62 -36.36
CA TRP A 818 8.60 30.86 -36.92
C TRP A 818 10.14 30.85 -36.98
N LEU A 819 10.81 30.38 -35.92
CA LEU A 819 12.27 30.34 -35.77
C LEU A 819 12.97 29.20 -36.53
N ALA A 820 12.22 28.29 -37.16
CA ALA A 820 12.78 27.13 -37.85
C ALA A 820 13.66 27.48 -39.08
N HIS A 821 13.85 28.77 -39.43
CA HIS A 821 14.79 29.22 -40.47
C HIS A 821 15.52 30.52 -40.09
N ASP A 822 16.82 30.61 -40.47
CA ASP A 822 17.69 31.76 -40.24
C ASP A 822 17.29 32.96 -41.14
N PRO A 823 16.80 34.09 -40.57
CA PRO A 823 16.41 35.26 -41.34
C PRO A 823 17.60 36.01 -41.96
N ASN A 824 18.84 35.64 -41.63
CA ASN A 824 20.07 36.25 -42.12
C ASN A 824 20.82 35.41 -43.17
N ASP A 825 20.24 34.32 -43.71
CA ASP A 825 20.88 33.55 -44.79
C ASP A 825 21.02 34.44 -46.06
N PRO A 826 22.26 34.81 -46.47
CA PRO A 826 22.50 35.71 -47.59
C PRO A 826 22.17 35.10 -48.96
N ALA A 827 21.74 33.83 -49.03
CA ALA A 827 21.21 33.21 -50.23
C ALA A 827 19.73 33.54 -50.50
N ILE A 828 19.04 34.17 -49.56
CA ILE A 828 17.61 34.47 -49.61
C ILE A 828 17.44 35.99 -49.63
N THR A 829 16.75 36.51 -50.64
CA THR A 829 16.41 37.95 -50.70
C THR A 829 15.04 38.14 -50.07
N ASP A 830 14.94 39.16 -49.21
CA ASP A 830 13.74 39.65 -48.53
C ASP A 830 12.49 39.62 -49.45
N PRO A 831 11.41 38.94 -49.04
CA PRO A 831 10.18 38.82 -49.83
C PRO A 831 9.44 40.15 -50.07
N ASN A 832 9.84 41.26 -49.46
CA ASN A 832 9.26 42.58 -49.72
C ASN A 832 9.92 43.39 -50.86
N HIS A 833 10.86 42.80 -51.62
CA HIS A 833 11.47 43.49 -52.76
C HIS A 833 10.66 43.32 -54.07
N LEU A 834 9.87 44.34 -54.42
CA LEU A 834 8.87 44.37 -55.50
C LEU A 834 9.33 44.13 -56.96
N ASP A 835 10.58 43.77 -57.20
CA ASP A 835 11.10 43.55 -58.55
C ASP A 835 11.96 42.28 -58.56
N HIS A 836 11.45 41.16 -59.11
CA HIS A 836 12.17 40.28 -60.07
C HIS A 836 11.43 38.94 -60.36
N TRP A 837 11.48 38.52 -61.62
CA TRP A 837 10.73 37.41 -62.22
C TRP A 837 11.69 36.30 -62.69
N TYR A 838 12.00 35.31 -61.84
CA TYR A 838 12.23 33.88 -62.15
C TYR A 838 12.88 33.17 -60.94
N ARG A 839 12.39 31.95 -60.68
CA ARG A 839 12.61 31.06 -59.53
C ARG A 839 14.09 30.78 -59.16
N THR A 840 14.41 31.01 -57.89
CA THR A 840 15.04 30.02 -56.98
C THR A 840 14.46 30.25 -55.59
N ASP A 841 13.21 29.83 -55.46
CA ASP A 841 12.52 29.77 -54.20
C ASP A 841 12.78 28.37 -53.59
N PRO A 842 13.42 28.25 -52.41
CA PRO A 842 13.51 26.97 -51.69
C PRO A 842 12.12 26.39 -51.35
N ASN A 843 11.04 27.14 -51.60
CA ASN A 843 9.65 26.80 -51.36
C ASN A 843 8.86 26.41 -52.63
N SER A 844 9.54 26.20 -53.77
CA SER A 844 8.88 25.63 -54.96
C SER A 844 8.32 24.21 -54.70
N PRO A 845 7.11 23.88 -55.20
CA PRO A 845 6.49 22.57 -55.00
C PRO A 845 7.42 21.42 -55.42
N GLY A 846 7.77 20.56 -54.47
CA GLY A 846 8.67 19.40 -54.66
C GLY A 846 10.09 19.53 -54.11
N TYR A 847 10.45 20.64 -53.45
CA TYR A 847 11.79 20.84 -52.86
C TYR A 847 11.97 20.16 -51.48
N VAL A 848 10.91 20.06 -50.68
CA VAL A 848 10.85 19.32 -49.40
C VAL A 848 10.02 18.05 -49.59
N THR A 849 10.54 16.91 -49.14
CA THR A 849 9.84 15.61 -49.28
C THR A 849 8.72 15.48 -48.27
N ASP A 850 7.65 14.73 -48.58
CA ASP A 850 6.51 14.55 -47.66
C ASP A 850 6.92 13.84 -46.35
N ALA A 851 8.04 13.09 -46.36
CA ALA A 851 8.62 12.49 -45.16
C ALA A 851 9.26 13.53 -44.21
N GLN A 852 9.77 14.64 -44.74
CA GLN A 852 10.30 15.75 -43.92
C GLN A 852 9.17 16.61 -43.37
N LYS A 853 8.07 16.78 -44.12
CA LYS A 853 6.85 17.43 -43.61
C LYS A 853 6.22 16.64 -42.46
N ALA A 854 6.16 15.31 -42.58
CA ALA A 854 5.63 14.42 -41.54
C ALA A 854 6.53 14.31 -40.30
N ALA A 855 7.82 14.59 -40.43
CA ALA A 855 8.77 14.61 -39.31
C ALA A 855 8.75 15.92 -38.52
N TRP A 856 8.19 16.99 -39.09
CA TRP A 856 8.09 18.30 -38.44
C TRP A 856 6.83 18.42 -37.58
N TYR A 857 5.73 17.75 -37.97
CA TYR A 857 4.51 17.63 -37.17
C TYR A 857 3.74 16.36 -37.57
N PRO A 858 3.67 15.32 -36.70
CA PRO A 858 3.02 14.06 -37.02
C PRO A 858 1.47 14.09 -36.98
N ASP A 859 0.82 15.09 -36.35
CA ASP A 859 -0.57 14.95 -35.88
C ASP A 859 -1.67 15.89 -36.45
N GLY A 860 -1.43 16.88 -37.33
CA GLY A 860 -2.55 17.71 -37.84
C GLY A 860 -2.20 18.99 -38.62
N PRO A 861 -3.16 19.65 -39.30
CA PRO A 861 -2.87 20.50 -40.45
C PRO A 861 -2.52 21.96 -40.08
N LEU A 862 -1.28 22.33 -40.40
CA LEU A 862 -0.90 23.52 -41.19
C LEU A 862 -1.62 24.83 -40.81
N LEU A 863 -1.03 25.59 -39.88
CA LEU A 863 -1.37 26.98 -39.57
C LEU A 863 -1.47 27.86 -40.84
N ASN A 864 -2.61 28.55 -41.03
CA ASN A 864 -2.70 29.89 -41.63
C ASN A 864 -4.02 30.61 -41.26
N VAL A 865 -3.93 31.81 -40.68
CA VAL A 865 -5.02 32.59 -40.06
C VAL A 865 -5.16 33.96 -40.77
N ILE A 866 -6.16 34.17 -41.64
CA ILE A 866 -6.19 35.37 -42.52
C ILE A 866 -7.57 35.97 -42.77
N ALA A 867 -7.59 37.29 -43.04
CA ALA A 867 -8.75 37.98 -43.62
C ALA A 867 -8.71 38.13 -45.15
N PHE A 868 -7.53 38.09 -45.82
CA PHE A 868 -7.47 38.16 -47.29
C PHE A 868 -6.40 37.22 -47.89
N GLY A 869 -6.83 35.98 -48.10
CA GLY A 869 -6.19 34.82 -48.76
C GLY A 869 -5.18 35.05 -49.88
N ASP A 870 -3.98 34.46 -49.71
CA ASP A 870 -3.41 33.45 -50.65
C ASP A 870 -2.03 32.81 -50.31
N SER A 871 -1.61 32.66 -49.04
CA SER A 871 -0.43 31.81 -48.70
C SER A 871 -0.82 30.38 -48.31
N GLU A 872 -0.91 29.49 -49.29
CA GLU A 872 -0.91 28.05 -48.99
C GLU A 872 0.46 27.66 -48.35
N TYR A 873 0.46 27.56 -47.01
CA TYR A 873 1.37 26.79 -46.14
C TYR A 873 2.66 27.41 -45.56
N ARG A 874 2.69 28.63 -44.97
CA ARG A 874 3.84 29.13 -44.13
C ARG A 874 3.42 30.15 -43.07
N ILE A 875 3.92 30.00 -41.83
CA ILE A 875 3.87 30.98 -40.73
C ILE A 875 4.99 32.01 -40.94
N ASP A 876 4.67 33.31 -40.93
CA ASP A 876 5.63 34.41 -41.08
C ASP A 876 5.49 35.51 -40.01
N LEU A 877 6.22 36.62 -40.16
CA LEU A 877 6.18 37.77 -39.24
C LEU A 877 4.79 38.41 -39.18
N ALA A 878 4.00 38.40 -40.27
CA ALA A 878 2.66 38.92 -40.27
C ALA A 878 1.71 38.02 -39.47
N ASP A 879 1.89 36.70 -39.51
CA ASP A 879 1.14 35.76 -38.67
C ASP A 879 1.49 35.94 -37.18
N LEU A 880 2.77 36.18 -36.84
CA LEU A 880 3.20 36.48 -35.48
C LEU A 880 2.59 37.80 -34.98
N MET A 881 2.54 38.83 -35.83
CA MET A 881 1.87 40.09 -35.51
C MET A 881 0.36 39.90 -35.35
N VAL A 882 -0.28 39.04 -36.15
CA VAL A 882 -1.71 38.70 -35.96
C VAL A 882 -1.94 38.03 -34.62
N PHE A 883 -1.07 37.09 -34.23
CA PHE A 883 -1.13 36.44 -32.92
C PHE A 883 -0.91 37.46 -31.78
N ILE A 884 0.07 38.36 -31.87
CA ILE A 884 0.34 39.34 -30.79
C ILE A 884 -0.73 40.44 -30.72
N GLU A 885 -1.21 40.96 -31.85
CA GLU A 885 -2.15 42.10 -31.89
C GLU A 885 -3.62 41.71 -31.75
N TYR A 886 -4.01 40.52 -32.24
CA TYR A 886 -5.42 40.11 -32.33
C TYR A 886 -5.74 38.82 -31.54
N SER A 887 -4.76 38.10 -31.00
CA SER A 887 -5.02 37.05 -30.00
C SER A 887 -5.19 37.68 -28.63
N PRO A 888 -6.13 37.22 -27.80
CA PRO A 888 -6.14 37.53 -26.38
C PRO A 888 -5.02 36.74 -25.70
N TRP A 889 -3.77 37.18 -25.86
CA TRP A 889 -2.62 36.68 -25.09
C TRP A 889 -2.97 36.65 -23.60
N LEU A 890 -2.77 35.52 -22.91
CA LEU A 890 -3.22 35.25 -21.53
C LEU A 890 -4.74 35.12 -21.36
N TRP A 891 -5.44 34.72 -22.42
CA TRP A 891 -6.84 34.33 -22.30
C TRP A 891 -6.96 33.16 -21.35
N SER A 892 -8.03 33.20 -20.55
CA SER A 892 -8.43 32.12 -19.69
C SER A 892 -9.91 31.88 -19.88
N ALA A 893 -10.26 30.65 -20.20
CA ALA A 893 -11.63 30.22 -20.28
C ALA A 893 -12.31 30.48 -18.94
N CYS A 894 -13.54 30.99 -18.98
CA CYS A 894 -14.24 31.38 -17.76
C CYS A 894 -14.55 30.21 -16.81
N TRP A 895 -14.42 28.96 -17.28
CA TRP A 895 -14.55 27.76 -16.46
C TRP A 895 -13.27 27.38 -15.69
N ARG A 896 -12.11 28.00 -15.97
CA ARG A 896 -10.84 27.84 -15.24
C ARG A 896 -10.84 28.57 -13.88
N THR A 897 -11.85 28.31 -13.04
CA THR A 897 -12.04 28.99 -11.74
C THR A 897 -10.92 28.72 -10.72
N ASP A 898 -10.09 27.70 -10.96
CA ASP A 898 -8.85 27.37 -10.25
C ASP A 898 -7.83 28.52 -10.29
N ILE A 899 -7.72 29.21 -11.41
CA ILE A 899 -6.78 30.32 -11.62
C ILE A 899 -7.25 31.60 -10.89
N TRP A 900 -8.55 31.82 -10.83
CA TRP A 900 -9.14 33.04 -10.28
C TRP A 900 -9.06 33.09 -8.75
N HIS A 901 -9.08 31.92 -8.08
CA HIS A 901 -8.87 31.84 -6.63
C HIS A 901 -7.41 32.12 -6.23
N GLN A 902 -6.43 31.70 -7.03
CA GLN A 902 -5.02 32.00 -6.77
C GLN A 902 -4.71 33.50 -6.90
N GLN A 903 -5.29 34.18 -7.90
CA GLN A 903 -5.12 35.63 -8.06
C GLN A 903 -5.82 36.45 -6.95
N ALA A 904 -6.97 35.98 -6.45
CA ALA A 904 -7.65 36.61 -5.32
C ALA A 904 -6.88 36.44 -3.99
N MET A 905 -6.22 35.30 -3.79
CA MET A 905 -5.35 35.06 -2.62
C MET A 905 -4.03 35.83 -2.72
N GLY A 906 -3.45 35.97 -3.91
CA GLY A 906 -2.26 36.80 -4.17
C GLY A 906 -2.51 38.30 -3.93
N MET A 907 -3.70 38.81 -4.26
CA MET A 907 -4.06 40.20 -3.99
C MET A 907 -4.35 40.50 -2.51
N MET A 908 -4.68 39.50 -1.68
CA MET A 908 -4.91 39.68 -0.24
C MET A 908 -3.60 39.75 0.58
N LEU A 909 -2.49 39.29 0.02
CA LEU A 909 -1.16 39.23 0.67
C LEU A 909 -0.29 40.48 0.46
N THR A 910 -0.79 41.54 -0.21
CA THR A 910 -0.01 42.76 -0.51
C THR A 910 -0.28 43.96 0.40
N GLN A 911 -0.87 43.78 1.59
CA GLN A 911 -0.85 44.84 2.62
C GLN A 911 0.40 44.72 3.50
N PRO A 912 1.31 45.71 3.50
CA PRO A 912 2.58 45.60 4.19
C PRO A 912 2.42 46.06 5.65
N GLU A 913 2.56 45.15 6.63
CA GLU A 913 3.04 45.51 7.96
C GLU A 913 3.69 44.31 8.72
N ILE A 914 5.02 44.25 8.60
CA ILE A 914 6.03 43.86 9.61
C ILE A 914 6.14 42.39 10.05
N GLY A 915 7.28 41.76 9.67
CA GLY A 915 8.04 40.91 10.62
C GLY A 915 8.52 39.52 10.16
N GLY A 916 9.38 39.47 9.13
CA GLY A 916 10.34 38.40 8.79
C GLY A 916 10.15 36.97 9.32
N GLN A 917 9.76 36.07 8.41
CA GLN A 917 10.26 34.70 8.29
C GLN A 917 10.04 34.26 6.82
N GLU A 918 10.95 33.44 6.31
CA GLU A 918 11.10 33.03 4.91
C GLU A 918 9.78 32.57 4.28
N LEU A 919 9.36 33.25 3.20
CA LEU A 919 8.30 32.78 2.31
C LEU A 919 8.87 31.65 1.46
N LEU A 920 8.43 30.41 1.73
CA LEU A 920 8.63 29.27 0.84
C LEU A 920 7.62 29.37 -0.30
N ALA A 921 8.13 29.37 -1.53
CA ALA A 921 7.36 29.41 -2.75
C ALA A 921 6.44 28.19 -2.85
N VAL A 922 5.17 28.45 -3.10
CA VAL A 922 4.14 27.45 -3.41
C VAL A 922 3.97 27.50 -4.92
N GLU A 923 4.41 26.45 -5.63
CA GLU A 923 4.15 26.31 -7.06
C GLU A 923 3.49 24.97 -7.37
N SER A 924 2.47 25.08 -8.21
CA SER A 924 1.63 24.05 -8.77
C SER A 924 2.39 23.20 -9.76
N GLN A 925 2.51 21.90 -9.51
CA GLN A 925 2.80 20.94 -10.57
C GLN A 925 1.48 20.39 -11.13
N GLU A 926 1.17 20.81 -12.34
CA GLU A 926 0.19 20.19 -13.21
C GLU A 926 0.58 18.72 -13.41
N SER A 927 -0.41 17.84 -13.33
CA SER A 927 -0.25 16.48 -13.83
C SER A 927 -1.42 16.20 -14.74
N ILE A 928 -1.16 15.86 -16.01
CA ILE A 928 -1.76 14.78 -16.80
C ILE A 928 -1.19 14.83 -18.24
N ALA A 929 -0.93 13.62 -18.78
CA ALA A 929 -0.54 13.25 -20.15
C ALA A 929 0.92 13.51 -20.59
N VAL A 930 1.64 12.40 -20.81
CA VAL A 930 2.91 12.37 -21.54
C VAL A 930 2.61 12.67 -23.01
N ALA A 931 2.55 13.94 -23.38
CA ALA A 931 3.21 14.38 -24.61
C ALA A 931 4.69 14.65 -24.25
N GLU A 932 5.62 14.51 -25.20
CA GLU A 932 6.98 15.03 -24.99
C GLU A 932 6.90 16.55 -24.77
N GLU A 933 6.74 16.98 -23.53
CA GLU A 933 6.93 18.37 -23.13
C GLU A 933 8.40 18.72 -23.29
N ALA A 934 8.65 19.89 -23.87
CA ALA A 934 10.00 20.43 -23.90
C ALA A 934 10.45 20.68 -22.46
N SER A 935 11.67 20.32 -22.10
CA SER A 935 12.14 20.52 -20.72
C SER A 935 12.19 22.03 -20.39
N PRO A 936 12.09 22.43 -19.10
CA PRO A 936 12.23 23.83 -18.70
C PRO A 936 13.51 24.49 -19.25
N GLU A 937 14.58 23.72 -19.42
CA GLU A 937 15.83 24.15 -20.04
C GLU A 937 15.68 24.43 -21.55
N GLU A 938 14.92 23.61 -22.28
CA GLU A 938 14.63 23.85 -23.70
C GLU A 938 13.72 25.07 -23.91
N GLU A 939 12.79 25.31 -22.99
CA GLU A 939 11.93 26.50 -22.96
C GLU A 939 12.73 27.77 -22.67
N ARG A 940 13.63 27.72 -21.68
CA ARG A 940 14.57 28.80 -21.36
C ARG A 940 15.44 29.21 -22.56
N GLU A 941 16.06 28.24 -23.24
CA GLU A 941 16.90 28.52 -24.42
C GLU A 941 16.08 29.08 -25.59
N THR A 942 14.81 28.67 -25.72
CA THR A 942 13.89 29.23 -26.71
C THR A 942 13.58 30.71 -26.41
N ILE A 943 13.28 31.06 -25.16
CA ILE A 943 13.00 32.45 -24.74
C ILE A 943 14.22 33.34 -24.94
N LEU A 944 15.41 32.86 -24.58
CA LEU A 944 16.66 33.61 -24.79
C LEU A 944 16.92 33.92 -26.27
N GLY A 945 16.70 32.94 -27.15
CA GLY A 945 16.82 33.14 -28.60
C GLY A 945 15.79 34.12 -29.17
N LEU A 946 14.58 34.17 -28.59
CA LEU A 946 13.53 35.12 -28.97
C LEU A 946 13.83 36.55 -28.53
N LEU A 947 14.32 36.73 -27.31
CA LEU A 947 14.71 38.04 -26.78
C LEU A 947 15.80 38.70 -27.65
N GLU A 948 16.77 37.91 -28.12
CA GLU A 948 17.83 38.40 -29.02
C GLU A 948 17.27 38.89 -30.37
N GLN A 949 16.23 38.25 -30.90
CA GLN A 949 15.61 38.65 -32.16
C GLN A 949 14.65 39.82 -32.00
N ILE A 950 13.87 39.88 -30.92
CA ILE A 950 12.95 40.99 -30.62
C ILE A 950 13.71 42.31 -30.48
N ASP A 951 14.91 42.28 -29.89
CA ASP A 951 15.76 43.45 -29.76
C ASP A 951 16.12 44.09 -31.11
N VAL A 952 16.28 43.29 -32.15
CA VAL A 952 16.53 43.79 -33.52
C VAL A 952 15.31 44.55 -34.05
N PHE A 953 14.08 44.09 -33.76
CA PHE A 953 12.85 44.73 -34.23
C PHE A 953 12.52 46.02 -33.46
N ILE A 954 12.82 46.06 -32.15
CA ILE A 954 12.72 47.29 -31.34
C ILE A 954 13.70 48.36 -31.85
N ASP A 955 14.93 47.95 -32.17
CA ASP A 955 16.00 48.88 -32.61
C ASP A 955 15.79 49.46 -34.01
N VAL A 956 15.09 48.76 -34.91
CA VAL A 956 14.81 49.23 -36.29
C VAL A 956 13.74 50.34 -36.32
N GLY A 957 12.83 50.36 -35.34
CA GLY A 957 11.81 51.40 -35.14
C GLY A 957 10.68 51.41 -36.21
N GLY A 958 9.44 51.65 -35.76
CA GLY A 958 8.23 51.65 -36.59
C GLY A 958 6.96 51.91 -35.76
N ASP A 959 5.78 51.88 -36.39
CA ASP A 959 4.48 52.06 -35.70
C ASP A 959 4.20 50.94 -34.66
N ASP A 960 4.91 49.81 -34.76
CA ASP A 960 4.68 48.60 -33.94
C ASP A 960 5.75 48.40 -32.84
N ALA A 961 6.70 49.32 -32.67
CA ALA A 961 7.80 49.20 -31.71
C ALA A 961 7.33 49.14 -30.23
N GLU A 962 6.15 49.68 -29.94
CA GLU A 962 5.53 49.64 -28.61
C GLU A 962 5.07 48.21 -28.26
N ALA A 963 4.47 47.48 -29.23
CA ALA A 963 4.06 46.09 -29.05
C ALA A 963 5.26 45.14 -28.87
N TRP A 964 6.34 45.35 -29.63
CA TRP A 964 7.58 44.58 -29.47
C TRP A 964 8.25 44.81 -28.10
N THR A 965 8.17 46.04 -27.58
CA THR A 965 8.70 46.38 -26.25
C THR A 965 7.90 45.70 -25.14
N GLU A 966 6.57 45.63 -25.27
CA GLU A 966 5.69 44.96 -24.33
C GLU A 966 5.90 43.43 -24.33
N LEU A 967 5.99 42.80 -25.51
CA LEU A 967 6.32 41.38 -25.63
C LEU A 967 7.68 41.04 -25.01
N LYS A 968 8.69 41.88 -25.25
CA LYS A 968 10.02 41.71 -24.66
C LYS A 968 9.95 41.70 -23.13
N TYR A 969 9.24 42.66 -22.54
CA TYR A 969 9.11 42.76 -21.09
C TYR A 969 8.44 41.52 -20.47
N LEU A 970 7.42 40.96 -21.13
CA LEU A 970 6.73 39.76 -20.67
C LEU A 970 7.58 38.49 -20.77
N LEU A 971 8.39 38.35 -21.82
CA LEU A 971 9.34 37.25 -21.97
C LEU A 971 10.48 37.32 -20.95
N GLU A 972 10.95 38.53 -20.61
CA GLU A 972 11.94 38.73 -19.55
C GLU A 972 11.40 38.35 -18.16
N LEU A 973 10.13 38.63 -17.85
CA LEU A 973 9.51 38.21 -16.60
C LEU A 973 9.39 36.69 -16.48
N ASN A 974 8.95 36.02 -17.55
CA ASN A 974 8.84 34.56 -17.55
C ASN A 974 10.20 33.86 -17.49
N LEU A 975 11.23 34.44 -18.12
CA LEU A 975 12.59 33.93 -17.99
C LEU A 975 13.06 33.93 -16.52
N ILE A 976 12.68 34.94 -15.74
CA ILE A 976 12.99 35.00 -14.30
C ILE A 976 12.28 33.88 -13.53
N GLU A 977 11.02 33.58 -13.87
CA GLU A 977 10.26 32.48 -13.26
C GLU A 977 10.86 31.12 -13.63
N LEU A 978 11.12 30.85 -14.92
CA LEU A 978 11.77 29.62 -15.40
C LEU A 978 13.17 29.38 -14.80
N GLU A 979 13.98 30.43 -14.69
CA GLU A 979 15.30 30.33 -14.04
C GLU A 979 15.18 30.03 -12.53
N SER A 980 14.07 30.41 -11.89
CA SER A 980 13.80 30.04 -10.51
C SER A 980 13.42 28.55 -10.36
N THR A 981 12.69 28.00 -11.34
CA THR A 981 12.30 26.59 -11.40
C THR A 981 13.48 25.66 -11.70
N ILE A 982 14.35 26.03 -12.67
CA ILE A 982 15.54 25.24 -13.03
C ILE A 982 16.57 25.21 -11.88
N ASN A 983 16.76 26.32 -11.16
CA ASN A 983 17.67 26.34 -10.02
C ASN A 983 17.17 25.49 -8.84
N GLN A 984 15.87 25.19 -8.76
CA GLN A 984 15.33 24.27 -7.75
C GLN A 984 15.54 22.81 -8.15
N SER A 985 15.41 22.45 -9.44
CA SER A 985 15.62 21.07 -9.91
C SER A 985 17.06 20.58 -9.78
N GLU A 986 18.06 21.47 -9.87
CA GLU A 986 19.47 21.15 -9.60
C GLU A 986 19.82 21.02 -8.10
N MET A 987 18.88 21.37 -7.22
CA MET A 987 19.04 21.35 -5.76
C MET A 987 18.33 20.16 -5.07
N TYR A 988 17.48 19.43 -5.80
CA TYR A 988 16.90 18.13 -5.45
C TYR A 988 17.72 16.99 -6.07
#